data_AF-A0A1G6IFL1-F1
#
_entry.id   AF-A0A1G6IFL1-F1
#
_cell.length_a   1.000
_cell.length_b   1.000
_cell.length_c   1.000
_cell.angle_alpha   90.00
_cell.angle_beta   90.00
_cell.angle_gamma   90.00
#
_symmetry.space_group_name_H-M   'P 1'
#
loop_
_entity.id
_entity.type
_entity.pdbx_description
1 polymer ?
#
loop_
_entity_poly.entity_id
_entity_poly.type
_entity_poly.pdbx_seq_one_letter_code
_entity_poly.pdbx_strand_id
1 'polypeptide(L)'
;MKKKRKDEWIRGTFQVLDVYPFVAGTLYYARVHPAGGTRFLLGIDLSLMSRRIRLDSLLHRDSDALVPVEGLFVEDGVLYQILGELKGSVLAHDLQRSAPLSLSESVHLLKNVTEQWIRMDEAGWFTPIHPQNMLIDEGRLRFLYAAKEGMPAGEGSRDEKRAVYELGSLAFVMLTGSGPDADGRRLSQLRENAPRELEEWITSSLQDHASERPGMRALLEGLQGIPVHKLSETPPEAEKGGFGIPHDPFAPALIHPQPPDVPHDPLDPKEWEGWFAGEGLPIIDGHSPREMPPSGRKVWSKPDRSQVESIPSSSATPVDPSPEEESQKRFRFRRKPAVWAAVLLVLLGLGTGGYFLADGLFAADAEEAARYYGESIRLEQDDQVGEAIAKAKLAVEADPSEKDYLLHLASLYGEQKEYEKAAAVLARGIQEVPEADVYDAWAIYALYAGDLDQADTAIRKAISLDGDNPEFYEHQGSIHSARKKYDQAVQAMTKAVRLKPKEASYHHQLAAYSLKAEDLQKALQHAKEAVRLSPEEPEYHIRVGQVHLAEREQVSANKKLSSGKKKKQTAAAVQAAVDSFNRAVKVDSGNATSHYYLSIAWYYGGELKKAQQSIQQALELRPETAAYHYQYGVVLQRADDRKKAAVHYRKALELEPGNMTYKKAVDQIQ
;
A
#
# COMPACT_ATOMS: atom_id res chain seq x y z
N MET A 1 -7.97 -15.99 18.18
CA MET A 1 -7.89 -14.63 17.61
C MET A 1 -8.28 -14.66 16.14
N LYS A 2 -9.18 -13.78 15.69
CA LYS A 2 -9.33 -13.49 14.26
C LYS A 2 -8.20 -12.52 13.86
N LYS A 3 -7.04 -13.05 13.47
CA LYS A 3 -5.89 -12.23 13.07
C LYS A 3 -6.30 -11.29 11.93
N LYS A 4 -6.02 -9.99 12.08
CA LYS A 4 -6.18 -9.02 11.00
C LYS A 4 -5.16 -9.35 9.90
N ARG A 5 -5.46 -9.02 8.65
CA ARG A 5 -4.56 -9.21 7.50
C ARG A 5 -4.03 -7.88 6.98
N LYS A 6 -3.04 -7.93 6.09
CA LYS A 6 -2.63 -6.77 5.29
C LYS A 6 -3.85 -6.11 4.64
N ASP A 7 -3.86 -4.79 4.67
CA ASP A 7 -4.92 -3.86 4.25
C ASP A 7 -6.24 -3.94 5.05
N GLU A 8 -6.33 -4.80 6.08
CA GLU A 8 -7.39 -4.73 7.08
C GLU A 8 -7.09 -3.65 8.12
N TRP A 9 -8.13 -3.20 8.82
CA TRP A 9 -8.05 -2.06 9.73
C TRP A 9 -8.26 -2.51 11.17
N ILE A 10 -7.46 -1.92 12.06
CA ILE A 10 -7.58 -2.04 13.51
C ILE A 10 -8.18 -0.73 14.04
N ARG A 11 -9.36 -0.83 14.66
CA ARG A 11 -10.13 0.28 15.29
C ARG A 11 -10.27 1.52 14.39
N GLY A 12 -10.37 1.34 13.07
CA GLY A 12 -10.46 2.45 12.10
C GLY A 12 -9.30 3.48 12.14
N THR A 13 -8.21 3.18 12.83
CA THR A 13 -7.10 4.10 13.11
C THR A 13 -5.79 3.58 12.53
N PHE A 14 -5.59 2.25 12.57
CA PHE A 14 -4.35 1.61 12.14
C PHE A 14 -4.63 0.67 10.98
N GLN A 15 -4.20 1.07 9.78
CA GLN A 15 -4.25 0.25 8.58
C GLN A 15 -3.06 -0.68 8.55
N VAL A 16 -3.29 -1.99 8.56
CA VAL A 16 -2.23 -3.01 8.63
C VAL A 16 -1.47 -3.05 7.30
N LEU A 17 -0.23 -2.58 7.29
CA LEU A 17 0.68 -2.63 6.15
C LEU A 17 1.33 -4.01 6.00
N ASP A 18 1.56 -4.72 7.10
CA ASP A 18 2.08 -6.10 7.08
C ASP A 18 1.78 -6.85 8.40
N VAL A 19 1.87 -8.18 8.36
CA VAL A 19 1.44 -9.08 9.45
C VAL A 19 2.47 -10.15 9.73
N TYR A 20 3.14 -10.02 10.87
CA TYR A 20 4.13 -10.98 11.32
C TYR A 20 3.54 -11.90 12.40
N PRO A 21 3.60 -13.25 12.22
CA PRO A 21 3.50 -14.17 13.34
C PRO A 21 4.47 -13.73 14.44
N PHE A 22 4.02 -13.79 15.70
CA PHE A 22 4.79 -13.24 16.80
C PHE A 22 4.59 -14.07 18.06
N VAL A 23 5.63 -14.12 18.90
CA VAL A 23 5.81 -15.06 20.02
C VAL A 23 4.60 -15.12 20.96
N ALA A 24 3.99 -13.98 21.25
CA ALA A 24 2.71 -13.87 21.93
C ALA A 24 1.72 -13.07 21.09
N GLY A 25 1.06 -13.73 20.13
CA GLY A 25 -0.04 -13.15 19.35
C GLY A 25 0.31 -12.84 17.90
N THR A 26 0.32 -11.57 17.52
CA THR A 26 0.63 -11.09 16.14
C THR A 26 1.14 -9.66 16.17
N LEU A 27 2.25 -9.42 15.47
CA LEU A 27 2.84 -8.08 15.32
C LEU A 27 2.41 -7.50 13.97
N TYR A 28 1.63 -6.42 14.02
CA TYR A 28 1.16 -5.69 12.85
C TYR A 28 2.07 -4.51 12.60
N TYR A 29 2.67 -4.41 11.42
CA TYR A 29 3.18 -3.11 10.95
C TYR A 29 2.00 -2.35 10.35
N ALA A 30 1.77 -1.10 10.76
CA ALA A 30 0.57 -0.36 10.37
C ALA A 30 0.84 1.12 10.11
N ARG A 31 0.06 1.69 9.19
CA ARG A 31 -0.04 3.14 8.95
C ARG A 31 -1.06 3.73 9.93
N VAL A 32 -0.75 4.88 10.50
CA VAL A 32 -1.61 5.58 11.45
C VAL A 32 -2.40 6.68 10.75
N HIS A 33 -3.72 6.66 10.91
CA HIS A 33 -4.66 7.53 10.22
C HIS A 33 -5.34 8.53 11.18
N PRO A 34 -5.62 9.77 10.78
CA PRO A 34 -5.10 10.49 9.61
C PRO A 34 -3.82 11.28 9.94
N ALA A 35 -3.25 11.10 11.15
CA ALA A 35 -2.09 11.85 11.63
C ALA A 35 -0.82 11.68 10.77
N GLY A 36 -0.72 10.55 10.05
CA GLY A 36 0.42 10.25 9.19
C GLY A 36 1.55 9.55 9.95
N GLY A 37 2.32 8.73 9.21
CA GLY A 37 3.38 7.89 9.76
C GLY A 37 2.96 6.45 10.01
N THR A 38 3.89 5.66 10.55
CA THR A 38 3.70 4.23 10.82
C THR A 38 4.04 3.88 12.27
N ARG A 39 3.46 2.77 12.73
CA ARG A 39 3.64 2.18 14.06
C ARG A 39 3.60 0.66 13.95
N PHE A 40 4.21 0.00 14.93
CA PHE A 40 3.99 -1.42 15.14
C PHE A 40 2.94 -1.60 16.24
N LEU A 41 1.96 -2.49 16.02
CA LEU A 41 0.96 -2.85 17.01
C LEU A 41 1.10 -4.33 17.35
N LEU A 42 1.29 -4.65 18.63
CA LEU A 42 1.26 -6.02 19.11
C LEU A 42 -0.17 -6.38 19.54
N GLY A 43 -0.84 -7.24 18.78
CA GLY A 43 -2.17 -7.76 19.09
C GLY A 43 -2.13 -9.09 19.84
N ILE A 44 -2.75 -9.13 21.01
CA ILE A 44 -2.81 -10.25 21.95
C ILE A 44 -4.27 -10.62 22.19
N ASP A 45 -4.62 -11.90 22.08
CA ASP A 45 -5.98 -12.39 22.33
C ASP A 45 -6.34 -12.30 23.83
N LEU A 46 -7.46 -11.66 24.17
CA LEU A 46 -7.92 -11.57 25.56
C LEU A 46 -8.37 -12.92 26.13
N SER A 47 -8.80 -13.87 25.30
CA SER A 47 -9.19 -15.22 25.76
C SER A 47 -8.02 -16.05 26.29
N LEU A 48 -6.77 -15.60 26.06
CA LEU A 48 -5.56 -16.19 26.63
C LEU A 48 -5.18 -15.60 28.00
N MET A 49 -5.93 -14.60 28.51
CA MET A 49 -5.65 -13.98 29.81
C MET A 49 -6.41 -14.69 30.94
N SER A 50 -5.70 -15.01 32.03
CA SER A 50 -6.23 -15.85 33.11
C SER A 50 -6.84 -15.09 34.29
N ARG A 51 -6.66 -13.77 34.35
CA ARG A 51 -7.14 -12.87 35.43
C ARG A 51 -7.46 -11.48 34.87
N ARG A 52 -8.29 -10.68 35.56
CA ARG A 52 -8.47 -9.25 35.24
C ARG A 52 -7.16 -8.50 35.50
N ILE A 53 -6.65 -7.77 34.52
CA ILE A 53 -5.35 -7.07 34.57
C ILE A 53 -5.55 -5.55 34.53
N ARG A 54 -4.77 -4.83 35.34
CA ARG A 54 -4.58 -3.38 35.26
C ARG A 54 -3.78 -3.01 34.01
N LEU A 55 -4.45 -2.79 32.87
CA LEU A 55 -3.78 -2.48 31.59
C LEU A 55 -2.97 -1.17 31.63
N ASP A 56 -3.32 -0.22 32.50
CA ASP A 56 -2.51 0.96 32.80
C ASP A 56 -1.07 0.62 33.22
N SER A 57 -0.86 -0.56 33.83
CA SER A 57 0.47 -1.05 34.19
C SER A 57 1.30 -1.57 33.00
N LEU A 58 0.76 -1.58 31.78
CA LEU A 58 1.46 -1.92 30.55
C LEU A 58 2.07 -0.70 29.83
N LEU A 59 1.53 0.51 30.06
CA LEU A 59 2.17 1.77 29.62
C LEU A 59 3.42 2.06 30.45
N HIS A 60 3.34 1.81 31.76
CA HIS A 60 4.40 2.05 32.73
C HIS A 60 5.38 0.85 32.76
N ARG A 61 6.18 0.72 31.69
CA ARG A 61 7.22 -0.31 31.52
C ARG A 61 8.60 0.29 31.33
N ASP A 62 9.63 -0.48 31.67
CA ASP A 62 11.03 -0.06 31.67
C ASP A 62 11.51 0.20 30.23
N SER A 63 11.84 1.45 29.90
CA SER A 63 12.21 1.87 28.54
C SER A 63 13.62 1.46 28.10
N ASP A 64 14.47 1.01 29.03
CA ASP A 64 15.80 0.49 28.71
C ASP A 64 15.72 -0.99 28.29
N ALA A 65 14.86 -1.76 28.97
CA ALA A 65 14.66 -3.19 28.73
C ALA A 65 13.61 -3.47 27.64
N LEU A 66 12.59 -2.62 27.53
CA LEU A 66 11.44 -2.79 26.64
C LEU A 66 11.26 -1.57 25.74
N VAL A 67 10.84 -1.80 24.50
CA VAL A 67 10.33 -0.72 23.64
C VAL A 67 9.13 -0.06 24.33
N PRO A 68 8.99 1.28 24.35
CA PRO A 68 7.83 1.95 24.95
C PRO A 68 6.48 1.55 24.33
N VAL A 69 5.39 1.74 25.07
CA VAL A 69 4.01 1.66 24.55
C VAL A 69 3.44 3.08 24.50
N GLU A 70 3.09 3.55 23.31
CA GLU A 70 2.46 4.86 23.08
C GLU A 70 0.94 4.83 23.25
N GLY A 71 0.32 3.64 23.34
CA GLY A 71 -1.09 3.49 23.69
C GLY A 71 -1.60 2.04 23.69
N LEU A 72 -2.76 1.83 24.28
CA LEU A 72 -3.41 0.53 24.46
C LEU A 72 -4.90 0.63 24.12
N PHE A 73 -5.47 -0.41 23.51
CA PHE A 73 -6.92 -0.52 23.35
C PHE A 73 -7.37 -1.96 23.05
N VAL A 74 -8.68 -2.20 23.12
CA VAL A 74 -9.32 -3.47 22.78
C VAL A 74 -10.23 -3.31 21.56
N GLU A 75 -10.23 -4.31 20.67
CA GLU A 75 -11.15 -4.44 19.52
C GLU A 75 -11.31 -5.94 19.19
N ASP A 76 -12.52 -6.42 18.86
CA ASP A 76 -12.79 -7.82 18.47
C ASP A 76 -12.27 -8.89 19.46
N GLY A 77 -12.12 -8.55 20.76
CA GLY A 77 -11.54 -9.42 21.79
C GLY A 77 -10.00 -9.49 21.79
N VAL A 78 -9.33 -8.55 21.13
CA VAL A 78 -7.87 -8.45 21.01
C VAL A 78 -7.40 -7.17 21.70
N LEU A 79 -6.43 -7.30 22.62
CA LEU A 79 -5.65 -6.17 23.15
C LEU A 79 -4.56 -5.80 22.15
N TYR A 80 -4.56 -4.56 21.69
CA TYR A 80 -3.48 -3.99 20.88
C TYR A 80 -2.60 -3.07 21.73
N GLN A 81 -1.28 -3.28 21.68
CA GLN A 81 -0.27 -2.36 22.21
C GLN A 81 0.37 -1.61 21.05
N ILE A 82 0.22 -0.28 21.00
CA ILE A 82 0.92 0.57 20.03
C ILE A 82 2.35 0.73 20.55
N LEU A 83 3.30 0.07 19.90
CA LEU A 83 4.72 0.22 20.21
C LEU A 83 5.21 1.58 19.75
N GLY A 84 6.15 2.17 20.49
CA GLY A 84 6.83 3.40 20.07
C GLY A 84 7.71 3.22 18.83
N GLU A 85 8.41 4.28 18.46
CA GLU A 85 9.33 4.29 17.31
C GLU A 85 10.39 3.15 17.39
N LEU A 86 10.29 2.15 16.51
CA LEU A 86 11.27 1.07 16.43
C LEU A 86 12.50 1.56 15.68
N LYS A 87 13.59 1.79 16.42
CA LYS A 87 14.93 2.03 15.88
C LYS A 87 15.78 0.77 16.01
N GLY A 88 16.70 0.57 15.08
CA GLY A 88 17.50 -0.64 15.00
C GLY A 88 16.88 -1.74 14.13
N SER A 89 17.39 -2.97 14.27
CA SER A 89 16.98 -4.16 13.51
C SER A 89 16.49 -5.27 14.45
N VAL A 90 15.62 -6.16 13.94
CA VAL A 90 15.11 -7.31 14.71
C VAL A 90 16.12 -8.45 14.59
N LEU A 91 16.56 -9.02 15.72
CA LEU A 91 17.64 -10.00 15.74
C LEU A 91 17.40 -11.20 14.81
N ALA A 92 16.15 -11.66 14.65
CA ALA A 92 15.80 -12.70 13.68
C ALA A 92 16.27 -12.41 12.24
N HIS A 93 16.16 -11.16 11.81
CA HIS A 93 16.53 -10.69 10.47
C HIS A 93 18.05 -10.53 10.33
N ASP A 94 18.72 -10.11 11.39
CA ASP A 94 20.19 -10.00 11.40
C ASP A 94 20.84 -11.38 11.41
N LEU A 95 20.31 -12.34 12.17
CA LEU A 95 20.75 -13.74 12.14
C LEU A 95 20.49 -14.39 10.77
N GLN A 96 19.39 -14.07 10.09
CA GLN A 96 19.16 -14.57 8.73
C GLN A 96 20.20 -14.07 7.71
N ARG A 97 20.88 -12.95 7.97
CA ARG A 97 21.91 -12.37 7.09
C ARG A 97 23.35 -12.69 7.51
N SER A 98 23.58 -12.81 8.81
CA SER A 98 24.91 -12.73 9.42
C SER A 98 25.26 -13.92 10.30
N ALA A 99 24.34 -14.84 10.60
CA ALA A 99 24.67 -16.05 11.36
C ALA A 99 25.46 -17.06 10.48
N PRO A 100 26.44 -17.79 11.03
CA PRO A 100 26.93 -17.69 12.41
C PRO A 100 27.68 -16.38 12.68
N LEU A 101 27.43 -15.77 13.84
CA LEU A 101 28.07 -14.54 14.32
C LEU A 101 29.50 -14.80 14.84
N SER A 102 30.23 -13.74 15.19
CA SER A 102 31.53 -13.88 15.87
C SER A 102 31.36 -14.34 17.33
N LEU A 103 32.40 -14.96 17.91
CA LEU A 103 32.36 -15.44 19.31
C LEU A 103 32.18 -14.26 20.29
N SER A 104 32.96 -13.19 20.11
CA SER A 104 32.91 -11.97 20.92
C SER A 104 31.51 -11.33 20.91
N GLU A 105 30.93 -11.17 19.74
CA GLU A 105 29.58 -10.60 19.51
C GLU A 105 28.48 -11.48 20.12
N SER A 106 28.54 -12.80 19.90
CA SER A 106 27.59 -13.76 20.48
C SER A 106 27.59 -13.67 22.00
N VAL A 107 28.78 -13.67 22.64
CA VAL A 107 28.88 -13.57 24.11
C VAL A 107 28.45 -12.19 24.62
N HIS A 108 28.67 -11.10 23.87
CA HIS A 108 28.17 -9.77 24.24
C HIS A 108 26.64 -9.69 24.15
N LEU A 109 26.03 -10.18 23.07
CA LEU A 109 24.57 -10.24 22.93
C LEU A 109 23.94 -11.12 24.01
N LEU A 110 24.51 -12.29 24.31
CA LEU A 110 24.03 -13.15 25.40
C LEU A 110 24.08 -12.44 26.76
N LYS A 111 25.12 -11.66 27.06
CA LYS A 111 25.18 -10.85 28.29
C LYS A 111 24.03 -9.85 28.34
N ASN A 112 23.87 -9.06 27.29
CA ASN A 112 22.83 -8.04 27.20
C ASN A 112 21.42 -8.65 27.30
N VAL A 113 21.17 -9.81 26.68
CA VAL A 113 19.90 -10.57 26.81
C VAL A 113 19.68 -11.00 28.26
N THR A 114 20.70 -11.59 28.90
CA THR A 114 20.61 -12.15 30.26
C THR A 114 20.38 -11.05 31.30
N GLU A 115 21.13 -9.95 31.21
CA GLU A 115 21.02 -8.79 32.11
C GLU A 115 19.66 -8.11 32.03
N GLN A 116 19.14 -7.87 30.82
CA GLN A 116 17.81 -7.28 30.63
C GLN A 116 16.68 -8.23 31.05
N TRP A 117 16.83 -9.54 30.86
CA TRP A 117 15.86 -10.53 31.34
C TRP A 117 15.76 -10.53 32.87
N ILE A 118 16.91 -10.56 33.57
CA ILE A 118 16.94 -10.50 35.05
C ILE A 118 16.33 -9.19 35.56
N ARG A 119 16.68 -8.05 34.94
CA ARG A 119 16.10 -6.73 35.27
C ARG A 119 14.57 -6.71 35.14
N MET A 120 14.01 -7.43 34.17
CA MET A 120 12.56 -7.55 33.99
C MET A 120 11.91 -8.48 35.02
N ASP A 121 12.49 -9.65 35.29
CA ASP A 121 11.97 -10.62 36.28
C ASP A 121 11.94 -10.01 37.70
N GLU A 122 13.01 -9.32 38.10
CA GLU A 122 13.08 -8.56 39.35
C GLU A 122 12.02 -7.44 39.43
N ALA A 123 11.61 -6.88 38.29
CA ALA A 123 10.55 -5.89 38.18
C ALA A 123 9.14 -6.50 38.00
N GLY A 124 9.00 -7.83 38.10
CA GLY A 124 7.72 -8.55 37.99
C GLY A 124 7.20 -8.71 36.55
N TRP A 125 8.08 -8.63 35.55
CA TRP A 125 7.79 -8.84 34.14
C TRP A 125 8.45 -10.13 33.63
N PHE A 126 7.73 -10.87 32.79
CA PHE A 126 8.28 -12.02 32.07
C PHE A 126 8.44 -11.69 30.59
N THR A 127 9.50 -12.19 29.94
CA THR A 127 9.61 -12.16 28.47
C THR A 127 10.14 -13.49 27.93
N PRO A 128 9.62 -13.98 26.78
CA PRO A 128 10.19 -15.13 26.08
C PRO A 128 11.47 -14.73 25.32
N ILE A 129 12.49 -15.58 25.38
CA ILE A 129 13.80 -15.30 24.79
C ILE A 129 13.80 -15.78 23.34
N HIS A 130 13.57 -14.85 22.41
CA HIS A 130 13.31 -15.19 21.01
C HIS A 130 13.88 -14.15 20.02
N PRO A 131 14.52 -14.56 18.90
CA PRO A 131 15.08 -13.62 17.92
C PRO A 131 14.07 -12.61 17.36
N GLN A 132 12.80 -12.97 17.21
CA GLN A 132 11.76 -12.05 16.72
C GLN A 132 11.28 -11.06 17.80
N ASN A 133 11.53 -11.34 19.09
CA ASN A 133 11.12 -10.49 20.22
C ASN A 133 12.18 -9.44 20.57
N MET A 134 13.34 -9.46 19.91
CA MET A 134 14.53 -8.67 20.24
C MET A 134 14.83 -7.65 19.15
N LEU A 135 15.00 -6.39 19.56
CA LEU A 135 15.35 -5.24 18.73
C LEU A 135 16.73 -4.71 19.17
N ILE A 136 17.65 -4.55 18.22
CA ILE A 136 19.04 -4.12 18.47
C ILE A 136 19.29 -2.77 17.78
N ASP A 137 19.60 -1.76 18.58
CA ASP A 137 19.69 -0.34 18.20
C ASP A 137 20.99 0.27 18.74
N GLU A 138 21.98 0.52 17.89
CA GLU A 138 23.31 1.03 18.29
C GLU A 138 23.99 0.20 19.40
N GLY A 139 23.79 -1.13 19.37
CA GLY A 139 24.28 -2.07 20.41
C GLY A 139 23.38 -2.18 21.65
N ARG A 140 22.33 -1.36 21.78
CA ARG A 140 21.32 -1.47 22.84
C ARG A 140 20.27 -2.49 22.44
N LEU A 141 20.05 -3.49 23.31
CA LEU A 141 19.02 -4.50 23.16
C LEU A 141 17.73 -4.05 23.89
N ARG A 142 16.59 -4.11 23.21
CA ARG A 142 15.26 -3.99 23.82
C ARG A 142 14.35 -5.12 23.38
N PHE A 143 13.45 -5.54 24.27
CA PHE A 143 12.39 -6.50 23.95
C PHE A 143 11.14 -5.78 23.43
N LEU A 144 10.43 -6.41 22.51
CA LEU A 144 9.18 -5.89 21.93
C LEU A 144 7.96 -6.23 22.80
N TYR A 145 7.97 -7.41 23.42
CA TYR A 145 6.94 -7.92 24.32
C TYR A 145 7.45 -8.29 25.70
N ALA A 146 6.64 -8.00 26.73
CA ALA A 146 6.71 -8.64 28.03
C ALA A 146 5.29 -8.80 28.63
N ALA A 147 5.14 -9.79 29.49
CA ALA A 147 3.93 -10.19 30.19
C ALA A 147 4.00 -9.81 31.67
N LYS A 148 2.87 -9.40 32.25
CA LYS A 148 2.64 -9.33 33.70
C LYS A 148 1.74 -10.47 34.18
N GLU A 149 1.57 -10.62 35.49
CA GLU A 149 0.59 -11.52 36.13
C GLU A 149 -0.77 -11.47 35.40
N GLY A 150 -1.20 -12.62 34.87
CA GLY A 150 -2.46 -12.78 34.13
C GLY A 150 -2.35 -12.73 32.60
N MET A 151 -1.26 -12.19 32.04
CA MET A 151 -1.04 -12.14 30.58
C MET A 151 -0.56 -13.50 30.01
N PRO A 152 -0.68 -13.72 28.68
CA PRO A 152 -0.22 -14.94 28.04
C PRO A 152 1.31 -14.92 27.89
N ALA A 153 2.01 -15.80 28.60
CA ALA A 153 3.48 -15.86 28.57
C ALA A 153 4.06 -16.42 27.24
N GLY A 154 3.21 -17.08 26.43
CA GLY A 154 3.62 -18.16 25.53
C GLY A 154 3.29 -19.51 26.17
N GLU A 155 3.61 -20.63 25.51
CA GLU A 155 3.62 -21.93 26.18
C GLU A 155 4.93 -22.11 26.97
N GLY A 156 4.76 -22.48 28.23
CA GLY A 156 5.77 -22.25 29.27
C GLY A 156 5.26 -21.22 30.28
N SER A 157 5.31 -21.57 31.56
CA SER A 157 4.99 -20.66 32.67
C SER A 157 6.03 -19.55 32.80
N ARG A 158 5.89 -18.68 33.81
CA ARG A 158 6.95 -17.75 34.27
C ARG A 158 8.09 -18.53 34.94
N ASP A 159 8.71 -19.41 34.18
CA ASP A 159 9.72 -20.38 34.60
C ASP A 159 11.06 -19.95 34.02
N GLU A 160 11.97 -19.52 34.91
CA GLU A 160 13.38 -19.26 34.61
C GLU A 160 14.01 -20.39 33.79
N LYS A 161 13.65 -21.65 34.08
CA LYS A 161 14.21 -22.85 33.43
C LYS A 161 13.74 -23.02 31.99
N ARG A 162 12.64 -22.39 31.57
CA ARG A 162 12.24 -22.29 30.17
C ARG A 162 13.04 -21.21 29.45
N ALA A 163 13.17 -20.03 30.05
CA ALA A 163 13.98 -18.94 29.49
C ALA A 163 15.46 -19.33 29.33
N VAL A 164 16.02 -20.09 30.27
CA VAL A 164 17.37 -20.67 30.18
C VAL A 164 17.54 -21.57 28.94
N TYR A 165 16.57 -22.44 28.65
CA TYR A 165 16.62 -23.29 27.45
C TYR A 165 16.53 -22.47 26.16
N GLU A 166 15.65 -21.47 26.13
CA GLU A 166 15.50 -20.55 25.00
C GLU A 166 16.78 -19.73 24.76
N LEU A 167 17.46 -19.30 25.83
CA LEU A 167 18.74 -18.62 25.78
C LEU A 167 19.88 -19.53 25.27
N GLY A 168 19.92 -20.79 25.70
CA GLY A 168 20.84 -21.80 25.16
C GLY A 168 20.59 -22.09 23.68
N SER A 169 19.31 -22.13 23.27
CA SER A 169 18.90 -22.32 21.87
C SER A 169 19.30 -21.12 21.01
N LEU A 170 19.08 -19.90 21.51
CA LEU A 170 19.53 -18.66 20.87
C LEU A 170 21.05 -18.63 20.70
N ALA A 171 21.81 -19.00 21.75
CA ALA A 171 23.27 -19.09 21.67
C ALA A 171 23.73 -20.08 20.58
N PHE A 172 23.10 -21.25 20.48
CA PHE A 172 23.41 -22.24 19.45
C PHE A 172 23.14 -21.71 18.03
N VAL A 173 22.01 -21.04 17.80
CA VAL A 173 21.68 -20.41 16.50
C VAL A 173 22.67 -19.29 16.16
N MET A 174 23.00 -18.41 17.11
CA MET A 174 23.98 -17.33 16.88
C MET A 174 25.36 -17.89 16.54
N LEU A 175 25.75 -19.02 17.12
CA LEU A 175 27.09 -19.59 16.95
C LEU A 175 27.24 -20.54 15.75
N THR A 176 26.15 -21.11 15.23
CA THR A 176 26.18 -22.16 14.18
C THR A 176 25.32 -21.86 12.94
N GLY A 177 24.42 -20.86 13.00
CA GLY A 177 23.41 -20.61 11.97
C GLY A 177 22.23 -21.61 11.97
N SER A 178 22.28 -22.64 12.80
CA SER A 178 21.28 -23.73 12.87
C SER A 178 20.65 -23.82 14.27
N GLY A 179 19.47 -24.43 14.39
CA GLY A 179 18.92 -24.81 15.69
C GLY A 179 19.71 -25.97 16.32
N PRO A 180 19.60 -26.19 17.64
CA PRO A 180 20.11 -27.41 18.27
C PRO A 180 19.35 -28.65 17.73
N ASP A 181 20.08 -29.60 17.14
CA ASP A 181 19.48 -30.80 16.54
C ASP A 181 19.05 -31.83 17.58
N ALA A 182 18.00 -32.60 17.25
CA ALA A 182 17.58 -33.78 18.03
C ALA A 182 18.66 -34.88 18.10
N ASP A 183 19.66 -34.86 17.19
CA ASP A 183 20.81 -35.77 17.19
C ASP A 183 21.88 -35.42 18.25
N GLY A 184 21.70 -34.34 19.03
CA GLY A 184 22.58 -34.00 20.15
C GLY A 184 23.99 -33.53 19.76
N ARG A 185 24.16 -32.96 18.55
CA ARG A 185 25.45 -32.43 18.08
C ARG A 185 25.95 -31.30 18.98
N ARG A 186 27.21 -31.37 19.39
CA ARG A 186 27.85 -30.39 20.29
C ARG A 186 28.37 -29.17 19.54
N LEU A 187 28.52 -28.05 20.26
CA LEU A 187 29.05 -26.82 19.68
C LEU A 187 30.45 -27.01 19.05
N SER A 188 31.35 -27.72 19.74
CA SER A 188 32.71 -28.03 19.24
C SER A 188 32.73 -28.83 17.94
N GLN A 189 31.66 -29.55 17.61
CA GLN A 189 31.53 -30.32 16.36
C GLN A 189 31.05 -29.47 15.17
N LEU A 190 30.48 -28.28 15.44
CA LEU A 190 29.98 -27.34 14.44
C LEU A 190 30.80 -26.04 14.39
N ARG A 191 31.60 -25.77 15.43
CA ARG A 191 32.46 -24.58 15.55
C ARG A 191 33.76 -24.95 16.27
N GLU A 192 34.79 -25.23 15.48
CA GLU A 192 36.08 -25.79 15.91
C GLU A 192 36.79 -24.96 17.01
N ASN A 193 36.65 -23.64 16.99
CA ASN A 193 37.28 -22.71 17.95
C ASN A 193 36.40 -22.33 19.16
N ALA A 194 35.28 -23.03 19.40
CA ALA A 194 34.41 -22.71 20.52
C ALA A 194 35.12 -22.89 21.89
N PRO A 195 35.14 -21.87 22.78
CA PRO A 195 35.67 -22.03 24.12
C PRO A 195 34.90 -23.10 24.90
N ARG A 196 35.61 -23.95 25.64
CA ARG A 196 34.99 -25.03 26.42
C ARG A 196 33.97 -24.49 27.43
N GLU A 197 34.25 -23.33 28.02
CA GLU A 197 33.37 -22.64 28.95
C GLU A 197 32.04 -22.25 28.29
N LEU A 198 32.06 -21.86 27.01
CA LEU A 198 30.86 -21.53 26.24
C LEU A 198 30.08 -22.80 25.82
N GLU A 199 30.78 -23.88 25.48
CA GLU A 199 30.16 -25.18 25.19
C GLU A 199 29.48 -25.78 26.43
N GLU A 200 30.14 -25.75 27.60
CA GLU A 200 29.56 -26.20 28.87
C GLU A 200 28.37 -25.32 29.29
N TRP A 201 28.46 -24.00 29.06
CA TRP A 201 27.37 -23.06 29.32
C TRP A 201 26.11 -23.37 28.48
N ILE A 202 26.25 -23.59 27.17
CA ILE A 202 25.13 -23.96 26.30
C ILE A 202 24.60 -25.35 26.65
N THR A 203 25.49 -26.31 26.91
CA THR A 203 25.10 -27.68 27.28
C THR A 203 24.29 -27.70 28.57
N SER A 204 24.69 -26.93 29.60
CA SER A 204 23.93 -26.79 30.85
C SER A 204 22.57 -26.07 30.68
N SER A 205 22.48 -25.18 29.69
CA SER A 205 21.23 -24.47 29.36
C SER A 205 20.22 -25.37 28.62
N LEU A 206 20.72 -26.27 27.76
CA LEU A 206 19.94 -27.16 26.90
C LEU A 206 19.59 -28.53 27.52
N GLN A 207 19.80 -28.75 28.83
CA GLN A 207 19.43 -30.01 29.49
C GLN A 207 17.92 -30.32 29.33
N ASP A 208 17.55 -31.58 29.11
CA ASP A 208 16.15 -31.99 28.92
C ASP A 208 15.29 -31.68 30.15
N HIS A 209 15.80 -31.96 31.35
CA HIS A 209 15.08 -31.71 32.60
C HIS A 209 15.29 -30.28 33.11
N ALA A 210 14.19 -29.55 33.28
CA ALA A 210 14.19 -28.16 33.75
C ALA A 210 14.90 -27.97 35.12
N SER A 211 14.89 -28.98 35.99
CA SER A 211 15.59 -28.97 37.28
C SER A 211 17.12 -29.02 37.20
N GLU A 212 17.67 -29.49 36.07
CA GLU A 212 19.12 -29.62 35.85
C GLU A 212 19.72 -28.35 35.23
N ARG A 213 18.86 -27.47 34.71
CA ARG A 213 19.25 -26.17 34.14
C ARG A 213 19.64 -25.17 35.25
N PRO A 214 20.73 -24.41 35.08
CA PRO A 214 21.17 -23.40 36.05
C PRO A 214 20.15 -22.25 36.21
N GLY A 215 20.40 -21.35 37.16
CA GLY A 215 19.64 -20.09 37.27
C GLY A 215 20.19 -19.02 36.32
N MET A 216 19.38 -18.03 35.95
CA MET A 216 19.74 -16.99 34.98
C MET A 216 20.90 -16.13 35.50
N ARG A 217 20.95 -15.85 36.81
CA ARG A 217 22.12 -15.18 37.44
C ARG A 217 23.41 -16.01 37.34
N ALA A 218 23.33 -17.33 37.50
CA ALA A 218 24.48 -18.22 37.36
C ALA A 218 24.95 -18.31 35.89
N LEU A 219 24.03 -18.25 34.92
CA LEU A 219 24.39 -18.09 33.52
C LEU A 219 25.07 -16.74 33.25
N LEU A 220 24.60 -15.65 33.86
CA LEU A 220 25.24 -14.34 33.73
C LEU A 220 26.68 -14.35 34.27
N GLU A 221 26.89 -14.89 35.48
CA GLU A 221 28.22 -15.08 36.06
C GLU A 221 29.12 -15.93 35.14
N GLY A 222 28.58 -17.02 34.59
CA GLY A 222 29.27 -17.86 33.60
C GLY A 222 29.70 -17.09 32.35
N LEU A 223 28.79 -16.32 31.74
CA LEU A 223 29.12 -15.44 30.61
C LEU A 223 30.18 -14.39 31.00
N GLN A 224 30.05 -13.78 32.17
CA GLN A 224 30.99 -12.75 32.64
C GLN A 224 32.41 -13.30 32.80
N GLY A 225 32.56 -14.57 33.19
CA GLY A 225 33.85 -15.29 33.20
C GLY A 225 34.49 -15.51 31.81
N ILE A 226 33.70 -15.53 30.73
CA ILE A 226 34.22 -15.74 29.36
C ILE A 226 35.02 -14.50 28.89
N PRO A 227 36.31 -14.64 28.51
CA PRO A 227 37.21 -13.53 28.22
C PRO A 227 37.00 -12.96 26.80
N VAL A 228 35.88 -12.27 26.58
CA VAL A 228 35.41 -11.70 25.30
C VAL A 228 36.52 -11.04 24.46
N HIS A 229 37.40 -10.25 25.09
CA HIS A 229 38.52 -9.56 24.43
C HIS A 229 39.58 -10.48 23.79
N LYS A 230 39.50 -11.80 24.01
CA LYS A 230 40.36 -12.81 23.37
C LYS A 230 39.62 -13.62 22.29
N LEU A 231 38.32 -13.40 22.11
CA LEU A 231 37.44 -14.17 21.21
C LEU A 231 37.18 -13.45 19.88
N SER A 232 38.19 -12.74 19.38
CA SER A 232 38.12 -11.97 18.14
C SER A 232 38.49 -12.85 16.95
N GLU A 233 37.51 -13.57 16.41
CA GLU A 233 37.63 -14.34 15.18
C GLU A 233 36.61 -13.87 14.14
N THR A 234 37.02 -13.84 12.87
CA THR A 234 36.06 -13.72 11.76
C THR A 234 35.08 -14.89 11.80
N PRO A 235 33.78 -14.68 11.60
CA PRO A 235 32.84 -15.78 11.53
C PRO A 235 33.16 -16.70 10.34
N PRO A 236 32.92 -18.02 10.44
CA PRO A 236 33.17 -18.94 9.34
C PRO A 236 32.21 -18.66 8.17
N GLU A 237 32.64 -18.93 6.93
CA GLU A 237 31.79 -18.72 5.76
C GLU A 237 30.54 -19.60 5.84
N ALA A 238 29.35 -18.98 5.82
CA ALA A 238 28.09 -19.70 5.77
C ALA A 238 27.98 -20.50 4.46
N GLU A 239 27.66 -21.80 4.55
CA GLU A 239 27.43 -22.63 3.38
C GLU A 239 26.32 -22.04 2.51
N LYS A 240 26.62 -21.76 1.24
CA LYS A 240 25.68 -21.13 0.28
C LYS A 240 24.64 -22.15 -0.21
N GLY A 241 23.80 -22.61 0.71
CA GLY A 241 23.00 -23.84 0.56
C GLY A 241 21.56 -23.77 1.09
N GLY A 242 20.95 -22.60 1.28
CA GLY A 242 19.52 -22.49 1.59
C GLY A 242 19.12 -21.20 2.28
N PHE A 243 18.04 -20.56 1.81
CA PHE A 243 17.42 -19.44 2.52
C PHE A 243 16.44 -19.96 3.59
N GLY A 244 16.89 -20.08 4.83
CA GLY A 244 16.05 -20.30 5.99
C GLY A 244 16.64 -21.26 7.03
N ILE A 245 16.30 -21.04 8.30
CA ILE A 245 16.49 -22.04 9.36
C ILE A 245 15.54 -23.21 9.02
N PRO A 246 16.02 -24.44 8.73
CA PRO A 246 15.18 -25.50 8.14
C PRO A 246 14.03 -25.93 9.06
N HIS A 247 14.28 -25.92 10.36
CA HIS A 247 13.30 -26.05 11.42
C HIS A 247 13.56 -24.94 12.43
N ASP A 248 12.61 -24.02 12.58
CA ASP A 248 12.63 -23.03 13.64
C ASP A 248 12.60 -23.76 15.02
N PRO A 249 13.68 -23.69 15.82
CA PRO A 249 13.77 -24.45 17.07
C PRO A 249 12.83 -23.90 18.16
N PHE A 250 12.24 -22.73 17.93
CA PHE A 250 11.23 -22.11 18.80
C PHE A 250 9.80 -22.44 18.34
N ALA A 251 9.60 -22.94 17.12
CA ALA A 251 8.29 -23.27 16.54
C ALA A 251 7.46 -24.37 17.25
N PRO A 252 7.99 -25.24 18.15
CA PRO A 252 7.13 -26.02 19.04
C PRO A 252 6.12 -25.16 19.82
N ALA A 253 6.45 -23.90 20.13
CA ALA A 253 5.53 -22.93 20.76
C ALA A 253 4.45 -22.37 19.80
N LEU A 254 4.44 -22.76 18.52
CA LEU A 254 3.48 -22.29 17.50
C LEU A 254 2.47 -23.37 17.07
N ILE A 255 2.61 -24.62 17.53
CA ILE A 255 1.83 -25.76 17.00
C ILE A 255 1.29 -26.67 18.13
N HIS A 256 0.17 -26.29 18.73
CA HIS A 256 -0.82 -27.28 19.21
C HIS A 256 -2.28 -26.79 19.06
N PRO A 257 -3.27 -27.70 18.88
CA PRO A 257 -4.58 -27.34 18.33
C PRO A 257 -5.75 -27.37 19.35
N GLN A 258 -5.50 -27.27 20.66
CA GLN A 258 -6.53 -27.27 21.70
C GLN A 258 -6.29 -26.12 22.69
N PRO A 259 -7.25 -25.19 22.88
CA PRO A 259 -7.17 -24.22 23.97
C PRO A 259 -7.41 -24.92 25.33
N PRO A 260 -6.82 -24.43 26.44
CA PRO A 260 -7.11 -24.94 27.77
C PRO A 260 -8.55 -24.61 28.20
N ASP A 261 -9.16 -25.47 29.02
CA ASP A 261 -10.44 -25.18 29.68
C ASP A 261 -10.28 -24.02 30.67
N VAL A 262 -10.89 -22.88 30.35
CA VAL A 262 -10.89 -21.65 31.18
C VAL A 262 -12.34 -21.22 31.44
N PRO A 263 -12.72 -20.79 32.66
CA PRO A 263 -14.12 -20.60 33.02
C PRO A 263 -14.84 -19.48 32.26
N HIS A 264 -16.16 -19.65 32.07
CA HIS A 264 -17.03 -18.60 31.57
C HIS A 264 -17.26 -17.48 32.62
N ASP A 265 -16.46 -16.41 32.55
CA ASP A 265 -16.90 -15.08 32.95
C ASP A 265 -16.62 -14.11 31.77
N PRO A 266 -17.66 -13.61 31.06
CA PRO A 266 -17.46 -12.78 29.89
C PRO A 266 -16.97 -11.38 30.30
N LEU A 267 -15.68 -11.13 30.15
CA LEU A 267 -15.08 -9.80 30.26
C LEU A 267 -15.79 -8.84 29.31
N ASP A 268 -16.53 -7.85 29.83
CA ASP A 268 -17.30 -6.91 29.02
C ASP A 268 -16.36 -6.00 28.22
N PRO A 269 -16.36 -6.04 26.87
CA PRO A 269 -15.51 -5.16 26.05
C PRO A 269 -15.77 -3.67 26.31
N LYS A 270 -16.99 -3.32 26.73
CA LYS A 270 -17.43 -1.93 26.91
C LYS A 270 -16.78 -1.23 28.10
N GLU A 271 -16.24 -1.98 29.07
CA GLU A 271 -15.41 -1.38 30.14
C GLU A 271 -14.06 -0.85 29.60
N TRP A 272 -13.63 -1.28 28.41
CA TRP A 272 -12.27 -1.06 27.88
C TRP A 272 -12.21 -0.29 26.56
N GLU A 273 -13.28 -0.24 25.77
CA GLU A 273 -13.39 0.48 24.49
C GLU A 273 -13.20 2.00 24.58
N GLY A 274 -13.13 2.58 25.78
CA GLY A 274 -13.04 4.04 26.01
C GLY A 274 -11.64 4.67 26.03
N TRP A 275 -10.57 3.88 26.16
CA TRP A 275 -9.23 4.45 26.43
C TRP A 275 -8.40 4.69 25.15
N PHE A 276 -7.77 5.87 25.12
CA PHE A 276 -6.64 6.27 24.29
C PHE A 276 -5.79 7.19 25.17
N ALA A 277 -4.59 6.76 25.55
CA ALA A 277 -3.67 7.52 26.40
C ALA A 277 -2.59 8.23 25.56
N GLY A 278 -3.02 9.09 24.63
CA GLY A 278 -2.13 9.86 23.75
C GLY A 278 -2.94 10.82 22.87
N GLU A 279 -2.56 12.10 22.85
CA GLU A 279 -3.39 13.22 22.37
C GLU A 279 -3.51 13.34 20.82
N GLY A 280 -3.20 12.29 20.06
CA GLY A 280 -2.91 12.41 18.62
C GLY A 280 -3.87 11.76 17.61
N LEU A 281 -4.67 10.74 17.97
CA LEU A 281 -5.17 9.74 17.00
C LEU A 281 -6.71 9.58 16.89
N PRO A 282 -7.34 10.02 15.77
CA PRO A 282 -8.73 9.75 15.40
C PRO A 282 -9.06 8.33 14.87
N ILE A 283 -10.36 8.03 14.70
CA ILE A 283 -10.98 6.70 14.48
C ILE A 283 -11.99 6.77 13.30
N ILE A 284 -12.22 5.68 12.51
CA ILE A 284 -13.53 5.23 11.91
C ILE A 284 -13.42 4.01 10.95
N ASP A 285 -14.45 3.13 10.90
CA ASP A 285 -14.44 1.78 10.28
C ASP A 285 -15.00 1.65 8.82
N GLY A 286 -14.78 0.48 8.17
CA GLY A 286 -15.65 -0.05 7.08
C GLY A 286 -14.99 -0.53 5.76
N HIS A 287 -15.26 -1.78 5.34
CA HIS A 287 -14.44 -2.58 4.39
C HIS A 287 -14.93 -2.78 2.92
N SER A 288 -14.05 -3.39 2.10
CA SER A 288 -14.06 -3.67 0.63
C SER A 288 -14.26 -5.20 0.33
N PRO A 289 -13.81 -5.86 -0.79
CA PRO A 289 -13.51 -5.48 -2.21
C PRO A 289 -14.01 -6.50 -3.31
N ARG A 290 -13.66 -6.28 -4.61
CA ARG A 290 -13.75 -7.23 -5.77
C ARG A 290 -14.35 -6.71 -7.14
N GLU A 291 -13.80 -6.50 -8.36
CA GLU A 291 -12.50 -6.23 -9.06
C GLU A 291 -12.75 -5.66 -10.52
N MET A 292 -11.75 -5.06 -11.23
CA MET A 292 -11.59 -4.94 -12.75
C MET A 292 -10.31 -4.16 -13.21
N PRO A 293 -9.86 -4.19 -14.51
CA PRO A 293 -8.51 -3.76 -14.96
C PRO A 293 -8.53 -2.61 -16.05
N PRO A 294 -7.53 -2.33 -16.95
CA PRO A 294 -6.94 -0.97 -17.04
C PRO A 294 -6.94 -0.26 -18.43
N SER A 295 -6.98 1.08 -18.46
CA SER A 295 -6.71 1.88 -19.68
C SER A 295 -6.29 3.34 -19.39
N GLY A 296 -5.01 3.57 -19.09
CA GLY A 296 -4.44 4.92 -18.90
C GLY A 296 -3.60 5.39 -20.09
N ARG A 297 -4.20 6.11 -21.05
CA ARG A 297 -3.51 6.92 -22.08
C ARG A 297 -4.43 8.04 -22.61
N LYS A 298 -4.36 9.21 -21.96
CA LYS A 298 -4.71 10.57 -22.44
C LYS A 298 -4.96 11.45 -21.21
N VAL A 299 -3.93 12.16 -20.78
CA VAL A 299 -4.06 13.38 -19.96
C VAL A 299 -3.16 14.43 -20.63
N TRP A 300 -3.51 15.70 -20.51
CA TRP A 300 -2.79 16.87 -21.07
C TRP A 300 -2.72 16.97 -22.61
N SER A 301 -3.52 17.90 -23.15
CA SER A 301 -3.31 18.44 -24.49
C SER A 301 -2.22 19.52 -24.46
N LYS A 302 -1.24 19.45 -25.37
CA LYS A 302 -0.17 20.46 -25.48
C LYS A 302 -0.76 21.86 -25.77
N PRO A 303 -0.19 22.95 -25.22
CA PRO A 303 -0.54 24.31 -25.61
C PRO A 303 -0.18 24.56 -27.09
N ASP A 304 -0.85 25.55 -27.70
CA ASP A 304 -0.67 25.90 -29.10
C ASP A 304 0.78 26.38 -29.38
N ARG A 305 1.41 25.78 -30.40
CA ARG A 305 2.83 26.01 -30.75
C ARG A 305 3.06 27.21 -31.68
N SER A 306 2.07 28.08 -31.90
CA SER A 306 2.12 29.13 -32.92
C SER A 306 2.74 30.47 -32.50
N GLN A 307 3.09 30.70 -31.24
CA GLN A 307 3.72 31.97 -30.79
C GLN A 307 4.93 31.79 -29.84
N VAL A 308 6.01 31.21 -30.36
CA VAL A 308 7.37 31.43 -29.82
C VAL A 308 8.28 31.77 -31.00
N GLU A 309 8.37 33.07 -31.33
CA GLU A 309 9.32 33.55 -32.34
C GLU A 309 10.76 33.49 -31.80
N SER A 310 11.71 33.26 -32.71
CA SER A 310 13.10 33.00 -32.37
C SER A 310 13.84 34.26 -31.93
N ILE A 311 14.69 34.11 -30.90
CA ILE A 311 15.72 35.11 -30.56
C ILE A 311 17.00 34.76 -31.35
N PRO A 312 17.44 35.58 -32.32
CA PRO A 312 18.72 35.40 -32.99
C PRO A 312 19.84 36.14 -32.25
N SER A 313 21.05 35.57 -32.26
CA SER A 313 22.25 36.22 -31.72
C SER A 313 23.07 36.90 -32.82
N SER A 314 23.56 38.13 -32.57
CA SER A 314 24.90 38.66 -32.99
C SER A 314 25.00 40.19 -33.01
N SER A 315 26.21 40.68 -32.71
CA SER A 315 26.86 41.92 -33.21
C SER A 315 26.23 43.31 -32.96
N ALA A 316 26.94 44.07 -32.13
CA ALA A 316 26.77 45.49 -31.81
C ALA A 316 26.77 46.49 -32.99
N THR A 317 26.03 47.59 -32.84
CA THR A 317 26.58 48.96 -32.63
C THR A 317 25.47 49.98 -32.26
N PRO A 318 25.77 51.14 -31.65
CA PRO A 318 24.76 52.05 -31.09
C PRO A 318 24.43 53.29 -31.96
N VAL A 319 23.17 53.74 -31.92
CA VAL A 319 22.71 55.07 -32.40
C VAL A 319 21.61 55.59 -31.45
N ASP A 320 21.54 56.92 -31.28
CA ASP A 320 20.68 57.65 -30.32
C ASP A 320 19.49 58.36 -31.07
N PRO A 321 18.69 59.30 -30.52
CA PRO A 321 17.30 59.00 -30.14
C PRO A 321 16.21 59.93 -30.76
N SER A 322 14.98 59.85 -30.20
CA SER A 322 13.85 60.83 -30.25
C SER A 322 12.93 60.82 -31.48
N PRO A 323 11.73 61.47 -31.45
CA PRO A 323 10.65 61.40 -30.43
C PRO A 323 9.23 61.27 -31.08
N GLU A 324 8.16 61.70 -30.37
CA GLU A 324 6.78 62.01 -30.86
C GLU A 324 5.84 60.81 -31.22
N GLU A 325 4.51 60.83 -30.97
CA GLU A 325 3.67 61.73 -30.15
C GLU A 325 2.37 61.05 -29.63
N GLU A 326 1.50 61.82 -28.94
CA GLU A 326 0.33 61.37 -28.17
C GLU A 326 -0.90 60.86 -28.96
N SER A 327 -1.80 60.15 -28.26
CA SER A 327 -3.16 60.72 -28.07
C SER A 327 -3.83 60.26 -26.76
N GLN A 328 -4.63 61.13 -26.12
CA GLN A 328 -5.25 60.90 -24.79
C GLN A 328 -6.80 60.86 -24.82
N LYS A 329 -7.39 60.10 -23.88
CA LYS A 329 -8.69 60.33 -23.16
C LYS A 329 -8.79 59.27 -22.04
N ARG A 330 -8.52 59.53 -20.74
CA ARG A 330 -9.26 60.36 -19.73
C ARG A 330 -10.76 59.99 -19.66
N PHE A 331 -11.42 59.72 -18.52
CA PHE A 331 -11.41 60.35 -17.19
C PHE A 331 -11.62 59.27 -16.07
N ARG A 332 -10.86 59.24 -14.95
CA ARG A 332 -11.12 59.85 -13.61
C ARG A 332 -12.22 59.18 -12.73
N PHE A 333 -12.10 59.04 -11.40
CA PHE A 333 -10.98 59.20 -10.44
C PHE A 333 -11.37 58.78 -9.00
N ARG A 334 -10.49 58.10 -8.24
CA ARG A 334 -10.23 58.42 -6.81
C ARG A 334 -8.85 57.86 -6.37
N ARG A 335 -8.18 58.57 -5.46
CA ARG A 335 -6.80 58.33 -4.96
C ARG A 335 -6.86 57.87 -3.49
N LYS A 336 -5.88 57.18 -2.91
CA LYS A 336 -4.51 57.68 -2.59
C LYS A 336 -3.43 56.56 -2.46
N PRO A 337 -2.12 56.90 -2.41
CA PRO A 337 -1.05 56.05 -2.95
C PRO A 337 0.12 55.72 -2.00
N ALA A 338 1.04 54.84 -2.44
CA ALA A 338 2.47 54.92 -2.14
C ALA A 338 3.33 54.01 -3.07
N VAL A 339 4.00 54.60 -4.07
CA VAL A 339 5.18 54.04 -4.80
C VAL A 339 6.06 55.23 -5.21
N TRP A 340 7.35 55.01 -5.49
CA TRP A 340 8.39 55.95 -5.96
C TRP A 340 9.20 56.71 -4.90
N ALA A 341 10.20 56.03 -4.30
CA ALA A 341 11.32 56.65 -3.59
C ALA A 341 12.59 55.76 -3.52
N ALA A 342 12.94 55.02 -4.58
CA ALA A 342 14.06 54.05 -4.56
C ALA A 342 15.14 54.21 -5.66
N VAL A 343 14.90 55.00 -6.71
CA VAL A 343 15.79 55.09 -7.90
C VAL A 343 16.85 56.21 -7.79
N LEU A 344 16.83 57.03 -6.72
CA LEU A 344 17.63 58.27 -6.63
C LEU A 344 18.74 58.27 -5.56
N LEU A 345 19.08 57.12 -4.95
CA LEU A 345 20.07 57.03 -3.86
C LEU A 345 21.34 56.22 -4.20
N VAL A 346 21.50 55.76 -5.44
CA VAL A 346 22.66 54.93 -5.87
C VAL A 346 23.88 55.80 -6.28
N LEU A 347 23.71 57.11 -6.53
CA LEU A 347 24.74 57.97 -7.13
C LEU A 347 25.54 58.88 -6.17
N LEU A 348 25.36 58.74 -4.84
CA LEU A 348 26.20 59.43 -3.84
C LEU A 348 26.62 58.47 -2.73
N GLY A 349 27.59 57.61 -3.04
CA GLY A 349 28.16 56.68 -2.08
C GLY A 349 29.04 57.36 -1.03
N LEU A 350 28.57 57.38 0.22
CA LEU A 350 29.36 57.54 1.46
C LEU A 350 28.42 57.27 2.66
N GLY A 351 28.89 56.56 3.69
CA GLY A 351 28.15 56.38 4.95
C GLY A 351 27.74 54.94 5.25
N THR A 352 28.60 54.23 5.97
CA THR A 352 28.34 52.90 6.54
C THR A 352 27.16 52.91 7.54
N GLY A 353 26.14 52.08 7.30
CA GLY A 353 25.19 51.68 8.36
C GLY A 353 23.74 51.47 7.92
N GLY A 354 23.32 50.20 7.76
CA GLY A 354 21.92 49.82 8.03
C GLY A 354 20.93 49.68 6.86
N TYR A 355 21.33 49.19 5.69
CA TYR A 355 20.40 48.60 4.70
C TYR A 355 21.07 47.43 3.96
N PHE A 356 20.90 46.19 4.47
CA PHE A 356 21.56 44.98 3.93
C PHE A 356 20.83 43.66 4.30
N LEU A 357 19.49 43.68 4.44
CA LEU A 357 18.69 42.54 4.92
C LEU A 357 17.35 42.37 4.16
N ALA A 358 17.40 42.33 2.82
CA ALA A 358 16.23 41.99 1.99
C ALA A 358 16.64 41.33 0.66
N ASP A 359 17.06 42.11 -0.32
CA ASP A 359 17.00 41.76 -1.74
C ASP A 359 18.19 40.91 -2.26
N GLY A 360 18.81 40.10 -1.40
CA GLY A 360 20.05 39.37 -1.71
C GLY A 360 20.03 37.85 -1.46
N LEU A 361 18.86 37.28 -1.13
CA LEU A 361 18.75 35.90 -0.62
C LEU A 361 17.62 35.04 -1.25
N PHE A 362 16.91 35.57 -2.25
CA PHE A 362 15.83 34.85 -2.96
C PHE A 362 15.80 35.10 -4.48
N ALA A 363 16.63 36.02 -4.99
CA ALA A 363 16.57 36.45 -6.40
C ALA A 363 17.51 35.64 -7.32
N ALA A 364 18.40 34.81 -6.76
CA ALA A 364 19.34 34.00 -7.53
C ALA A 364 18.74 32.67 -7.98
N ASP A 365 17.91 32.05 -7.13
CA ASP A 365 17.54 30.64 -7.27
C ASP A 365 16.41 30.43 -8.28
N ALA A 366 15.47 31.39 -8.41
CA ALA A 366 14.32 31.29 -9.32
C ALA A 366 14.68 31.32 -10.82
N GLU A 367 15.66 32.15 -11.24
CA GLU A 367 16.14 32.15 -12.63
C GLU A 367 16.85 30.82 -12.95
N GLU A 368 17.54 30.24 -11.97
CA GLU A 368 18.21 28.95 -12.13
C GLU A 368 17.20 27.78 -12.13
N ALA A 369 16.16 27.82 -11.32
CA ALA A 369 15.05 26.87 -11.33
C ALA A 369 14.35 26.84 -12.69
N ALA A 370 14.00 28.01 -13.23
CA ALA A 370 13.39 28.16 -14.55
C ALA A 370 14.30 27.61 -15.67
N ARG A 371 15.63 27.82 -15.57
CA ARG A 371 16.60 27.24 -16.50
C ARG A 371 16.62 25.70 -16.42
N TYR A 372 16.64 25.13 -15.22
CA TYR A 372 16.59 23.67 -15.04
C TYR A 372 15.28 23.06 -15.55
N TYR A 373 14.14 23.73 -15.35
CA TYR A 373 12.85 23.33 -15.92
C TYR A 373 12.87 23.32 -17.46
N GLY A 374 13.35 24.40 -18.08
CA GLY A 374 13.51 24.47 -19.55
C GLY A 374 14.46 23.42 -20.13
N GLU A 375 15.54 23.10 -19.41
CA GLU A 375 16.43 21.98 -19.77
C GLU A 375 15.73 20.61 -19.67
N SER A 376 14.91 20.40 -18.64
CA SER A 376 14.12 19.17 -18.47
C SER A 376 13.11 18.96 -19.60
N ILE A 377 12.32 20.00 -19.92
CA ILE A 377 11.31 19.98 -20.99
C ILE A 377 11.93 19.72 -22.38
N ARG A 378 13.20 20.10 -22.60
CA ARG A 378 13.93 19.72 -23.83
C ARG A 378 14.32 18.24 -23.81
N LEU A 379 14.93 17.77 -22.72
CA LEU A 379 15.37 16.37 -22.58
C LEU A 379 14.22 15.38 -22.65
N GLU A 380 13.03 15.74 -22.15
CA GLU A 380 11.79 14.99 -22.33
C GLU A 380 11.41 14.86 -23.81
N GLN A 381 11.48 15.95 -24.57
CA GLN A 381 11.19 15.94 -26.01
C GLN A 381 12.22 15.19 -26.86
N ASP A 382 13.44 15.06 -26.35
CA ASP A 382 14.53 14.27 -26.94
C ASP A 382 14.51 12.78 -26.46
N ASP A 383 13.45 12.34 -25.76
CA ASP A 383 13.26 10.99 -25.17
C ASP A 383 14.30 10.60 -24.09
N GLN A 384 15.08 11.57 -23.59
CA GLN A 384 16.08 11.42 -22.53
C GLN A 384 15.45 11.53 -21.13
N VAL A 385 14.36 10.79 -20.87
CA VAL A 385 13.51 10.90 -19.67
C VAL A 385 14.30 10.82 -18.35
N GLY A 386 15.35 10.00 -18.28
CA GLY A 386 16.20 9.89 -17.09
C GLY A 386 16.99 11.17 -16.76
N GLU A 387 17.46 11.88 -17.78
CA GLU A 387 18.13 13.19 -17.63
C GLU A 387 17.11 14.31 -17.41
N ALA A 388 15.93 14.21 -18.05
CA ALA A 388 14.81 15.12 -17.79
C ALA A 388 14.39 15.10 -16.32
N ILE A 389 14.29 13.91 -15.69
CA ILE A 389 14.01 13.76 -14.25
C ILE A 389 15.12 14.38 -13.40
N ALA A 390 16.39 14.23 -13.78
CA ALA A 390 17.51 14.85 -13.05
C ALA A 390 17.43 16.38 -13.09
N LYS A 391 17.04 16.97 -14.22
CA LYS A 391 16.85 18.42 -14.35
C LYS A 391 15.58 18.93 -13.65
N ALA A 392 14.47 18.19 -13.72
CA ALA A 392 13.24 18.54 -13.02
C ALA A 392 13.40 18.54 -11.49
N LYS A 393 14.26 17.65 -10.94
CA LYS A 393 14.66 17.71 -9.52
C LYS A 393 15.36 19.01 -9.17
N LEU A 394 16.37 19.41 -9.95
CA LEU A 394 17.10 20.66 -9.70
C LEU A 394 16.21 21.90 -9.83
N ALA A 395 15.17 21.86 -10.68
CA ALA A 395 14.15 22.92 -10.72
C ALA A 395 13.34 22.99 -9.41
N VAL A 396 12.82 21.86 -8.93
CA VAL A 396 12.06 21.76 -7.66
C VAL A 396 12.92 22.00 -6.41
N GLU A 397 14.22 21.70 -6.47
CA GLU A 397 15.17 21.93 -5.37
C GLU A 397 15.63 23.41 -5.30
N ALA A 398 15.61 24.13 -6.43
CA ALA A 398 15.92 25.57 -6.49
C ALA A 398 14.69 26.47 -6.25
N ASP A 399 13.51 26.08 -6.75
CA ASP A 399 12.23 26.70 -6.39
C ASP A 399 11.18 25.61 -6.07
N PRO A 400 10.97 25.29 -4.78
CA PRO A 400 9.93 24.34 -4.35
C PRO A 400 8.52 24.96 -4.28
N SER A 401 8.37 26.26 -4.56
CA SER A 401 7.11 27.00 -4.50
C SER A 401 6.39 27.12 -5.85
N GLU A 402 7.08 26.84 -6.96
CA GLU A 402 6.47 26.79 -8.30
C GLU A 402 5.78 25.43 -8.54
N LYS A 403 4.48 25.48 -8.81
CA LYS A 403 3.63 24.30 -9.02
C LYS A 403 3.94 23.57 -10.31
N ASP A 404 4.29 24.29 -11.37
CA ASP A 404 4.55 23.68 -12.68
C ASP A 404 5.77 22.75 -12.63
N TYR A 405 6.79 23.08 -11.81
CA TYR A 405 7.99 22.24 -11.66
C TYR A 405 7.68 20.95 -10.89
N LEU A 406 6.86 21.05 -9.84
CA LEU A 406 6.38 19.89 -9.06
C LEU A 406 5.51 18.95 -9.90
N LEU A 407 4.56 19.50 -10.65
CA LEU A 407 3.65 18.75 -11.53
C LEU A 407 4.43 18.06 -12.67
N HIS A 408 5.42 18.75 -13.27
CA HIS A 408 6.27 18.19 -14.31
C HIS A 408 7.15 17.04 -13.80
N LEU A 409 7.81 17.20 -12.65
CA LEU A 409 8.62 16.14 -12.03
C LEU A 409 7.77 14.89 -11.71
N ALA A 410 6.52 15.09 -11.25
CA ALA A 410 5.59 13.99 -11.03
C ALA A 410 5.11 13.34 -12.34
N SER A 411 4.91 14.13 -13.40
CA SER A 411 4.55 13.64 -14.74
C SER A 411 5.62 12.68 -15.29
N LEU A 412 6.89 13.09 -15.28
CA LEU A 412 8.01 12.27 -15.74
C LEU A 412 8.15 10.94 -14.97
N TYR A 413 7.97 10.97 -13.65
CA TYR A 413 7.90 9.73 -12.85
C TYR A 413 6.68 8.86 -13.23
N GLY A 414 5.54 9.49 -13.55
CA GLY A 414 4.33 8.83 -14.02
C GLY A 414 4.48 8.12 -15.37
N GLU A 415 5.22 8.71 -16.32
CA GLU A 415 5.54 8.07 -17.61
C GLU A 415 6.41 6.82 -17.42
N GLN A 416 7.41 6.92 -16.54
CA GLN A 416 8.25 5.79 -16.11
C GLN A 416 7.52 4.77 -15.22
N LYS A 417 6.25 5.03 -14.88
CA LYS A 417 5.39 4.23 -14.00
C LYS A 417 5.89 4.10 -12.56
N GLU A 418 6.74 5.02 -12.13
CA GLU A 418 7.23 5.14 -10.76
C GLU A 418 6.20 5.92 -9.91
N TYR A 419 4.96 5.43 -9.88
CA TYR A 419 3.80 6.15 -9.36
C TYR A 419 3.92 6.51 -7.88
N GLU A 420 4.60 5.67 -7.09
CA GLU A 420 4.93 5.92 -5.69
C GLU A 420 5.84 7.15 -5.54
N LYS A 421 6.77 7.37 -6.48
CA LYS A 421 7.66 8.54 -6.49
C LYS A 421 6.94 9.79 -6.98
N ALA A 422 6.10 9.67 -8.01
CA ALA A 422 5.24 10.77 -8.47
C ALA A 422 4.32 11.25 -7.33
N ALA A 423 3.66 10.32 -6.63
CA ALA A 423 2.84 10.62 -5.47
C ALA A 423 3.67 11.22 -4.31
N ALA A 424 4.86 10.69 -4.02
CA ALA A 424 5.72 11.20 -2.94
C ALA A 424 6.29 12.61 -3.20
N VAL A 425 6.57 12.97 -4.47
CA VAL A 425 6.94 14.34 -4.85
C VAL A 425 5.80 15.31 -4.52
N LEU A 426 4.58 15.01 -4.98
CA LEU A 426 3.43 15.89 -4.78
C LEU A 426 3.00 15.94 -3.30
N ALA A 427 3.01 14.81 -2.60
CA ALA A 427 2.75 14.73 -1.15
C ALA A 427 3.73 15.56 -0.30
N ARG A 428 4.93 15.87 -0.82
CA ARG A 428 5.88 16.80 -0.21
C ARG A 428 5.65 18.24 -0.70
N GLY A 429 5.43 18.43 -2.00
CA GLY A 429 5.19 19.72 -2.64
C GLY A 429 4.00 20.49 -2.07
N ILE A 430 2.93 19.80 -1.65
CA ILE A 430 1.75 20.41 -0.99
C ILE A 430 2.04 21.13 0.34
N GLN A 431 3.26 21.05 0.89
CA GLN A 431 3.68 21.85 2.04
C GLN A 431 3.91 23.32 1.66
N GLU A 432 4.50 23.55 0.48
CA GLU A 432 4.73 24.89 -0.08
C GLU A 432 3.60 25.30 -1.03
N VAL A 433 3.02 24.34 -1.77
CA VAL A 433 2.03 24.56 -2.84
C VAL A 433 0.70 23.83 -2.54
N PRO A 434 -0.12 24.31 -1.59
CA PRO A 434 -1.38 23.67 -1.18
C PRO A 434 -2.55 23.95 -2.16
N GLU A 435 -2.31 23.91 -3.48
CA GLU A 435 -3.31 24.17 -4.52
C GLU A 435 -4.14 22.94 -4.94
N ALA A 436 -5.37 23.18 -5.41
CA ALA A 436 -6.31 22.13 -5.77
C ALA A 436 -5.77 21.17 -6.85
N ASP A 437 -5.11 21.72 -7.89
CA ASP A 437 -4.52 20.96 -8.99
C ASP A 437 -3.41 20.00 -8.52
N VAL A 438 -2.61 20.43 -7.53
CA VAL A 438 -1.51 19.64 -6.96
C VAL A 438 -2.07 18.50 -6.08
N TYR A 439 -3.15 18.77 -5.34
CA TYR A 439 -3.89 17.75 -4.62
C TYR A 439 -4.61 16.75 -5.55
N ASP A 440 -5.13 17.18 -6.70
CA ASP A 440 -5.74 16.27 -7.69
C ASP A 440 -4.68 15.41 -8.40
N ALA A 441 -3.57 16.01 -8.83
CA ALA A 441 -2.43 15.27 -9.37
C ALA A 441 -1.88 14.24 -8.37
N TRP A 442 -1.77 14.60 -7.08
CA TRP A 442 -1.41 13.64 -6.03
C TRP A 442 -2.45 12.52 -5.92
N ALA A 443 -3.74 12.84 -6.01
CA ALA A 443 -4.81 11.84 -5.99
C ALA A 443 -4.73 10.84 -7.15
N ILE A 444 -4.42 11.33 -8.36
CA ILE A 444 -4.24 10.51 -9.57
C ILE A 444 -3.02 9.57 -9.41
N TYR A 445 -1.86 10.08 -8.99
CA TYR A 445 -0.66 9.24 -8.85
C TYR A 445 -0.74 8.29 -7.67
N ALA A 446 -1.36 8.68 -6.55
CA ALA A 446 -1.64 7.78 -5.44
C ALA A 446 -2.62 6.66 -5.84
N LEU A 447 -3.63 6.97 -6.67
CA LEU A 447 -4.53 5.96 -7.25
C LEU A 447 -3.77 4.95 -8.14
N TYR A 448 -2.84 5.41 -8.98
CA TYR A 448 -2.01 4.52 -9.81
C TYR A 448 -0.99 3.70 -9.01
N ALA A 449 -0.44 4.26 -7.92
CA ALA A 449 0.39 3.55 -6.94
C ALA A 449 -0.40 2.55 -6.07
N GLY A 450 -1.73 2.53 -6.17
CA GLY A 450 -2.61 1.70 -5.33
C GLY A 450 -2.76 2.20 -3.89
N ASP A 451 -2.20 3.36 -3.54
CA ASP A 451 -2.40 4.03 -2.26
C ASP A 451 -3.74 4.78 -2.28
N LEU A 452 -4.83 4.01 -2.26
CA LEU A 452 -6.20 4.50 -2.32
C LEU A 452 -6.60 5.38 -1.12
N ASP A 453 -5.76 5.42 -0.08
CA ASP A 453 -5.97 6.21 1.13
C ASP A 453 -5.33 7.59 1.02
N GLN A 454 -4.09 7.68 0.51
CA GLN A 454 -3.54 8.95 0.03
C GLN A 454 -4.42 9.56 -1.06
N ALA A 455 -4.87 8.74 -2.03
CA ALA A 455 -5.70 9.21 -3.13
C ALA A 455 -7.02 9.85 -2.65
N ASP A 456 -7.70 9.20 -1.71
CA ASP A 456 -8.96 9.68 -1.15
C ASP A 456 -8.78 10.91 -0.24
N THR A 457 -7.66 11.02 0.46
CA THR A 457 -7.29 12.23 1.24
C THR A 457 -7.01 13.41 0.31
N ALA A 458 -6.19 13.19 -0.72
CA ALA A 458 -5.81 14.20 -1.70
C ALA A 458 -7.03 14.73 -2.47
N ILE A 459 -7.90 13.84 -2.98
CA ILE A 459 -9.08 14.28 -3.75
C ILE A 459 -10.13 15.01 -2.90
N ARG A 460 -10.29 14.63 -1.62
CA ARG A 460 -11.12 15.39 -0.67
C ARG A 460 -10.58 16.79 -0.46
N LYS A 461 -9.26 16.95 -0.44
CA LYS A 461 -8.61 18.24 -0.24
C LYS A 461 -8.73 19.11 -1.50
N ALA A 462 -8.54 18.56 -2.70
CA ALA A 462 -8.84 19.25 -3.97
C ALA A 462 -10.28 19.77 -4.01
N ILE A 463 -11.27 18.89 -3.78
CA ILE A 463 -12.71 19.22 -3.73
C ILE A 463 -13.06 20.26 -2.63
N SER A 464 -12.24 20.37 -1.58
CA SER A 464 -12.44 21.38 -0.52
C SER A 464 -11.84 22.75 -0.84
N LEU A 465 -10.98 22.83 -1.87
CA LEU A 465 -10.33 24.05 -2.34
C LEU A 465 -11.09 24.63 -3.55
N ASP A 466 -11.44 23.77 -4.52
CA ASP A 466 -12.43 24.03 -5.56
C ASP A 466 -13.44 22.88 -5.62
N GLY A 467 -14.70 23.20 -5.34
CA GLY A 467 -15.82 22.26 -5.30
C GLY A 467 -16.66 22.19 -6.56
N ASP A 468 -16.35 22.99 -7.60
CA ASP A 468 -17.12 23.10 -8.84
C ASP A 468 -16.41 22.48 -10.07
N ASN A 469 -15.12 22.13 -9.98
CA ASN A 469 -14.46 21.31 -11.01
C ASN A 469 -15.08 19.89 -11.09
N PRO A 470 -15.61 19.47 -12.26
CA PRO A 470 -16.20 18.13 -12.42
C PRO A 470 -15.16 16.99 -12.41
N GLU A 471 -13.92 17.24 -12.82
CA GLU A 471 -12.89 16.21 -12.99
C GLU A 471 -12.45 15.64 -11.63
N PHE A 472 -12.42 16.46 -10.59
CA PHE A 472 -12.15 15.99 -9.22
C PHE A 472 -13.23 14.98 -8.74
N TYR A 473 -14.48 15.13 -9.19
CA TYR A 473 -15.55 14.17 -8.88
C TYR A 473 -15.49 12.90 -9.74
N GLU A 474 -14.88 12.95 -10.92
CA GLU A 474 -14.51 11.78 -11.73
C GLU A 474 -13.37 10.98 -11.06
N HIS A 475 -12.32 11.66 -10.60
CA HIS A 475 -11.23 11.04 -9.85
C HIS A 475 -11.72 10.48 -8.50
N GLN A 476 -12.55 11.21 -7.75
CA GLN A 476 -13.20 10.69 -6.54
C GLN A 476 -14.08 9.47 -6.85
N GLY A 477 -14.82 9.49 -7.97
CA GLY A 477 -15.57 8.35 -8.47
C GLY A 477 -14.68 7.13 -8.74
N SER A 478 -13.54 7.35 -9.38
CA SER A 478 -12.55 6.32 -9.69
C SER A 478 -11.88 5.73 -8.43
N ILE A 479 -11.51 6.57 -7.46
CA ILE A 479 -10.94 6.15 -6.16
C ILE A 479 -11.95 5.33 -5.35
N HIS A 480 -13.19 5.81 -5.26
CA HIS A 480 -14.29 5.07 -4.63
C HIS A 480 -14.60 3.75 -5.37
N SER A 481 -14.46 3.71 -6.70
CA SER A 481 -14.62 2.51 -7.53
C SER A 481 -13.47 1.52 -7.39
N ALA A 482 -12.23 1.98 -7.16
CA ALA A 482 -11.07 1.14 -6.85
C ALA A 482 -11.14 0.53 -5.45
N ARG A 483 -11.66 1.28 -4.47
CA ARG A 483 -12.11 0.79 -3.15
C ARG A 483 -13.40 -0.03 -3.22
N LYS A 484 -14.12 0.04 -4.34
CA LYS A 484 -15.32 -0.74 -4.70
C LYS A 484 -16.53 -0.41 -3.82
N LYS A 485 -16.54 0.83 -3.31
CA LYS A 485 -17.64 1.49 -2.61
C LYS A 485 -18.56 2.11 -3.66
N TYR A 486 -19.20 1.27 -4.47
CA TYR A 486 -19.83 1.68 -5.73
C TYR A 486 -20.95 2.73 -5.56
N ASP A 487 -21.71 2.70 -4.48
CA ASP A 487 -22.69 3.76 -4.16
C ASP A 487 -22.05 5.15 -4.00
N GLN A 488 -20.84 5.21 -3.43
CA GLN A 488 -20.10 6.46 -3.28
C GLN A 488 -19.53 6.91 -4.64
N ALA A 489 -19.06 5.97 -5.46
CA ALA A 489 -18.63 6.26 -6.83
C ALA A 489 -19.79 6.79 -7.69
N VAL A 490 -20.98 6.22 -7.55
CA VAL A 490 -22.23 6.71 -8.16
C VAL A 490 -22.59 8.12 -7.66
N GLN A 491 -22.43 8.41 -6.36
CA GLN A 491 -22.69 9.75 -5.81
C GLN A 491 -21.71 10.81 -6.36
N ALA A 492 -20.41 10.51 -6.37
CA ALA A 492 -19.38 11.40 -6.92
C ALA A 492 -19.63 11.67 -8.41
N MET A 493 -19.77 10.62 -9.23
CA MET A 493 -20.02 10.78 -10.67
C MET A 493 -21.41 11.42 -10.97
N THR A 494 -22.39 11.31 -10.07
CA THR A 494 -23.64 12.09 -10.18
C THR A 494 -23.39 13.60 -10.03
N LYS A 495 -22.39 14.04 -9.26
CA LYS A 495 -21.97 15.46 -9.21
C LYS A 495 -21.26 15.88 -10.50
N ALA A 496 -20.32 15.07 -11.02
CA ALA A 496 -19.63 15.35 -12.28
C ALA A 496 -20.64 15.53 -13.44
N VAL A 497 -21.60 14.60 -13.58
CA VAL A 497 -22.70 14.71 -14.55
C VAL A 497 -23.58 15.94 -14.30
N ARG A 498 -23.83 16.35 -13.05
CA ARG A 498 -24.61 17.57 -12.75
C ARG A 498 -23.88 18.84 -13.19
N LEU A 499 -22.55 18.89 -13.05
CA LEU A 499 -21.71 20.02 -13.44
C LEU A 499 -21.52 20.09 -14.97
N LYS A 500 -21.30 18.95 -15.63
CA LYS A 500 -21.06 18.85 -17.08
C LYS A 500 -22.08 17.90 -17.77
N PRO A 501 -23.38 18.22 -17.80
CA PRO A 501 -24.47 17.29 -18.20
C PRO A 501 -24.54 16.92 -19.69
N LYS A 502 -23.58 17.36 -20.50
CA LYS A 502 -23.42 16.96 -21.91
C LYS A 502 -22.19 16.09 -22.15
N GLU A 503 -21.44 15.75 -21.10
CA GLU A 503 -20.23 14.95 -21.20
C GLU A 503 -20.56 13.45 -21.28
N ALA A 504 -20.33 12.85 -22.44
CA ALA A 504 -20.73 11.47 -22.71
C ALA A 504 -19.93 10.47 -21.85
N SER A 505 -18.66 10.76 -21.56
CA SER A 505 -17.80 9.92 -20.74
C SER A 505 -18.32 9.80 -19.30
N TYR A 506 -18.80 10.89 -18.70
CA TYR A 506 -19.36 10.90 -17.34
C TYR A 506 -20.66 10.10 -17.25
N HIS A 507 -21.53 10.19 -18.27
CA HIS A 507 -22.71 9.33 -18.36
C HIS A 507 -22.33 7.85 -18.51
N HIS A 508 -21.31 7.53 -19.30
CA HIS A 508 -20.79 6.17 -19.43
C HIS A 508 -20.22 5.62 -18.12
N GLN A 509 -19.42 6.40 -17.38
CA GLN A 509 -18.85 5.99 -16.10
C GLN A 509 -19.91 5.89 -14.99
N LEU A 510 -20.87 6.82 -14.94
CA LEU A 510 -22.00 6.73 -14.01
C LEU A 510 -22.81 5.46 -14.26
N ALA A 511 -22.98 5.06 -15.52
CA ALA A 511 -23.60 3.79 -15.87
C ALA A 511 -22.75 2.58 -15.44
N ALA A 512 -21.42 2.64 -15.60
CA ALA A 512 -20.50 1.60 -15.15
C ALA A 512 -20.55 1.39 -13.63
N TYR A 513 -20.54 2.47 -12.85
CA TYR A 513 -20.62 2.40 -11.39
C TYR A 513 -22.02 2.00 -10.91
N SER A 514 -23.09 2.49 -11.54
CA SER A 514 -24.47 2.08 -11.20
C SER A 514 -24.70 0.58 -11.49
N LEU A 515 -24.12 0.05 -12.57
CA LEU A 515 -24.15 -1.38 -12.88
C LEU A 515 -23.42 -2.23 -11.83
N LYS A 516 -22.30 -1.73 -11.29
CA LYS A 516 -21.54 -2.36 -10.20
C LYS A 516 -22.23 -2.22 -8.83
N ALA A 517 -23.08 -1.22 -8.64
CA ALA A 517 -23.97 -1.06 -7.48
C ALA A 517 -25.34 -1.79 -7.65
N GLU A 518 -25.50 -2.62 -8.68
CA GLU A 518 -26.74 -3.34 -9.04
C GLU A 518 -27.98 -2.45 -9.35
N ASP A 519 -27.85 -1.12 -9.41
CA ASP A 519 -28.90 -0.21 -9.90
C ASP A 519 -28.97 -0.24 -11.44
N LEU A 520 -29.62 -1.29 -11.94
CA LEU A 520 -29.82 -1.51 -13.37
C LEU A 520 -30.69 -0.43 -14.04
N GLN A 521 -31.55 0.26 -13.30
CA GLN A 521 -32.39 1.32 -13.86
C GLN A 521 -31.55 2.56 -14.17
N LYS A 522 -30.78 3.04 -13.18
CA LYS A 522 -29.87 4.18 -13.35
C LYS A 522 -28.74 3.83 -14.33
N ALA A 523 -28.21 2.62 -14.27
CA ALA A 523 -27.23 2.15 -15.24
C ALA A 523 -27.75 2.20 -16.68
N LEU A 524 -28.98 1.71 -16.93
CA LEU A 524 -29.57 1.71 -18.27
C LEU A 524 -29.89 3.12 -18.77
N GLN A 525 -30.33 4.01 -17.87
CA GLN A 525 -30.59 5.42 -18.18
C GLN A 525 -29.32 6.13 -18.66
N HIS A 526 -28.25 6.10 -17.85
CA HIS A 526 -27.03 6.83 -18.18
C HIS A 526 -26.24 6.17 -19.33
N ALA A 527 -26.31 4.83 -19.51
CA ALA A 527 -25.70 4.17 -20.66
C ALA A 527 -26.35 4.59 -21.98
N LYS A 528 -27.68 4.71 -22.02
CA LYS A 528 -28.42 5.21 -23.20
C LYS A 528 -28.15 6.68 -23.47
N GLU A 529 -27.96 7.49 -22.43
CA GLU A 529 -27.64 8.91 -22.57
C GLU A 529 -26.22 9.13 -23.11
N ALA A 530 -25.24 8.32 -22.71
CA ALA A 530 -23.90 8.32 -23.31
C ALA A 530 -23.96 8.02 -24.83
N VAL A 531 -24.70 6.99 -25.24
CA VAL A 531 -24.95 6.68 -26.66
C VAL A 531 -25.72 7.80 -27.38
N ARG A 532 -26.60 8.54 -26.69
CA ARG A 532 -27.34 9.67 -27.25
C ARG A 532 -26.47 10.91 -27.44
N LEU A 533 -25.44 11.09 -26.62
CA LEU A 533 -24.47 12.19 -26.70
C LEU A 533 -23.35 11.89 -27.71
N SER A 534 -22.91 10.63 -27.81
CA SER A 534 -21.86 10.18 -28.73
C SER A 534 -22.19 8.78 -29.29
N PRO A 535 -22.92 8.69 -30.42
CA PRO A 535 -23.37 7.42 -30.97
C PRO A 535 -22.27 6.60 -31.66
N GLU A 536 -21.13 7.21 -32.01
CA GLU A 536 -20.02 6.57 -32.72
C GLU A 536 -18.93 6.03 -31.76
N GLU A 537 -19.26 5.82 -30.48
CA GLU A 537 -18.35 5.25 -29.46
C GLU A 537 -18.75 3.79 -29.12
N PRO A 538 -17.97 2.77 -29.52
CA PRO A 538 -18.33 1.35 -29.33
C PRO A 538 -18.57 0.97 -27.87
N GLU A 539 -17.76 1.49 -26.95
CA GLU A 539 -17.83 1.18 -25.51
C GLU A 539 -19.15 1.63 -24.87
N TYR A 540 -19.80 2.67 -25.41
CA TYR A 540 -21.09 3.14 -24.90
C TYR A 540 -22.23 2.18 -25.29
N HIS A 541 -22.18 1.59 -26.49
CA HIS A 541 -23.09 0.50 -26.89
C HIS A 541 -22.78 -0.81 -26.13
N ILE A 542 -21.50 -1.12 -25.89
CA ILE A 542 -21.08 -2.23 -25.02
C ILE A 542 -21.70 -2.05 -23.62
N ARG A 543 -21.67 -0.85 -23.04
CA ARG A 543 -22.26 -0.58 -21.72
C ARG A 543 -23.76 -0.88 -21.68
N VAL A 544 -24.53 -0.43 -22.69
CA VAL A 544 -25.97 -0.73 -22.78
C VAL A 544 -26.20 -2.25 -22.84
N GLY A 545 -25.39 -2.98 -23.63
CA GLY A 545 -25.48 -4.44 -23.72
C GLY A 545 -25.15 -5.16 -22.41
N GLN A 546 -24.13 -4.70 -21.67
CA GLN A 546 -23.76 -5.24 -20.35
C GLN A 546 -24.89 -5.07 -19.32
N VAL A 547 -25.57 -3.91 -19.30
CA VAL A 547 -26.70 -3.70 -18.38
C VAL A 547 -27.85 -4.67 -18.69
N HIS A 548 -28.14 -4.93 -19.98
CA HIS A 548 -29.14 -5.92 -20.36
C HIS A 548 -28.72 -7.38 -20.06
N LEU A 549 -27.42 -7.71 -20.05
CA LEU A 549 -26.96 -9.01 -19.54
C LEU A 549 -27.16 -9.16 -18.02
N ALA A 550 -26.97 -8.09 -17.25
CA ALA A 550 -27.26 -8.09 -15.81
C ALA A 550 -28.78 -8.14 -15.52
N GLU A 551 -29.60 -7.46 -16.32
CA GLU A 551 -31.07 -7.57 -16.27
C GLU A 551 -31.53 -9.02 -16.49
N ARG A 552 -30.93 -9.72 -17.48
CA ARG A 552 -31.16 -11.15 -17.70
C ARG A 552 -30.86 -11.98 -16.45
N GLU A 553 -29.79 -11.67 -15.72
CA GLU A 553 -29.43 -12.44 -14.51
C GLU A 553 -30.38 -12.14 -13.34
N GLN A 554 -30.71 -10.87 -13.10
CA GLN A 554 -31.65 -10.49 -12.04
C GLN A 554 -33.04 -11.12 -12.26
N VAL A 555 -33.54 -11.15 -13.51
CA VAL A 555 -34.78 -11.83 -13.90
C VAL A 555 -34.67 -13.36 -13.73
N SER A 556 -33.52 -13.94 -14.11
CA SER A 556 -33.21 -15.37 -13.94
C SER A 556 -33.29 -15.78 -12.47
N ALA A 557 -32.62 -15.03 -11.58
CA ALA A 557 -32.56 -15.29 -10.14
C ALA A 557 -33.89 -15.04 -9.41
N ASN A 558 -34.69 -14.04 -9.82
CA ASN A 558 -35.88 -13.58 -9.10
C ASN A 558 -36.94 -14.68 -8.86
N LYS A 559 -36.98 -15.24 -7.64
CA LYS A 559 -37.88 -16.35 -7.26
C LYS A 559 -39.38 -16.00 -7.31
N LYS A 560 -39.76 -14.72 -7.39
CA LYS A 560 -41.17 -14.26 -7.43
C LYS A 560 -41.80 -14.33 -8.84
N LEU A 561 -41.00 -14.49 -9.90
CA LEU A 561 -41.49 -14.57 -11.28
C LEU A 561 -41.83 -16.02 -11.68
N SER A 562 -42.99 -16.21 -12.30
CA SER A 562 -43.36 -17.50 -12.91
C SER A 562 -42.46 -17.83 -14.11
N SER A 563 -42.27 -19.12 -14.38
CA SER A 563 -41.37 -19.65 -15.44
C SER A 563 -41.61 -19.01 -16.81
N GLY A 564 -42.87 -18.84 -17.22
CA GLY A 564 -43.25 -18.17 -18.47
C GLY A 564 -42.88 -16.68 -18.49
N LYS A 565 -43.07 -15.95 -17.38
CA LYS A 565 -42.65 -14.54 -17.26
C LYS A 565 -41.13 -14.41 -17.31
N LYS A 566 -40.40 -15.25 -16.57
CA LYS A 566 -38.93 -15.34 -16.64
C LYS A 566 -38.45 -15.55 -18.06
N LYS A 567 -38.90 -16.61 -18.74
CA LYS A 567 -38.47 -16.94 -20.10
C LYS A 567 -38.72 -15.80 -21.10
N LYS A 568 -39.85 -15.08 -20.98
CA LYS A 568 -40.13 -13.91 -21.83
C LYS A 568 -39.19 -12.75 -21.53
N GLN A 569 -38.96 -12.42 -20.26
CA GLN A 569 -38.12 -11.29 -19.86
C GLN A 569 -36.62 -11.55 -20.10
N THR A 570 -36.10 -12.74 -19.81
CA THR A 570 -34.70 -13.08 -20.11
C THR A 570 -34.43 -13.10 -21.62
N ALA A 571 -35.36 -13.58 -22.44
CA ALA A 571 -35.22 -13.54 -23.89
C ALA A 571 -35.22 -12.10 -24.44
N ALA A 572 -36.06 -11.21 -23.90
CA ALA A 572 -36.08 -9.80 -24.29
C ALA A 572 -34.76 -9.08 -23.90
N ALA A 573 -34.26 -9.32 -22.69
CA ALA A 573 -32.99 -8.76 -22.22
C ALA A 573 -31.79 -9.28 -23.04
N VAL A 574 -31.76 -10.59 -23.39
CA VAL A 574 -30.75 -11.14 -24.29
C VAL A 574 -30.81 -10.48 -25.67
N GLN A 575 -31.99 -10.29 -26.26
CA GLN A 575 -32.10 -9.64 -27.57
C GLN A 575 -31.63 -8.18 -27.51
N ALA A 576 -32.00 -7.42 -26.47
CA ALA A 576 -31.53 -6.05 -26.30
C ALA A 576 -30.00 -5.96 -26.10
N ALA A 577 -29.40 -6.97 -25.44
CA ALA A 577 -27.95 -7.10 -25.35
C ALA A 577 -27.31 -7.38 -26.72
N VAL A 578 -27.82 -8.37 -27.46
CA VAL A 578 -27.40 -8.69 -28.84
C VAL A 578 -27.47 -7.46 -29.74
N ASP A 579 -28.59 -6.73 -29.74
CA ASP A 579 -28.79 -5.54 -30.57
C ASP A 579 -27.81 -4.42 -30.22
N SER A 580 -27.42 -4.30 -28.95
CA SER A 580 -26.45 -3.32 -28.48
C SER A 580 -25.01 -3.69 -28.88
N PHE A 581 -24.61 -4.95 -28.69
CA PHE A 581 -23.27 -5.39 -29.13
C PHE A 581 -23.13 -5.42 -30.66
N ASN A 582 -24.20 -5.72 -31.40
CA ASN A 582 -24.21 -5.58 -32.86
C ASN A 582 -24.02 -4.13 -33.32
N ARG A 583 -24.49 -3.12 -32.56
CA ARG A 583 -24.17 -1.71 -32.83
C ARG A 583 -22.71 -1.41 -32.54
N ALA A 584 -22.16 -1.90 -31.44
CA ALA A 584 -20.74 -1.75 -31.13
C ALA A 584 -19.84 -2.33 -32.24
N VAL A 585 -20.14 -3.54 -32.75
CA VAL A 585 -19.45 -4.16 -33.91
C VAL A 585 -19.68 -3.38 -35.22
N LYS A 586 -20.81 -2.69 -35.38
CA LYS A 586 -21.07 -1.86 -36.58
C LYS A 586 -20.26 -0.55 -36.55
N VAL A 587 -20.09 0.05 -35.37
CA VAL A 587 -19.30 1.27 -35.17
C VAL A 587 -17.80 0.97 -35.31
N ASP A 588 -17.31 -0.08 -34.63
CA ASP A 588 -15.95 -0.60 -34.81
C ASP A 588 -15.98 -2.13 -34.92
N SER A 589 -15.73 -2.63 -36.13
CA SER A 589 -15.64 -4.06 -36.42
C SER A 589 -14.34 -4.71 -35.92
N GLY A 590 -13.31 -3.90 -35.61
CA GLY A 590 -12.05 -4.32 -35.00
C GLY A 590 -12.08 -4.35 -33.47
N ASN A 591 -13.17 -3.91 -32.83
CA ASN A 591 -13.30 -3.98 -31.37
C ASN A 591 -13.56 -5.44 -30.92
N ALA A 592 -12.50 -6.12 -30.51
CA ALA A 592 -12.54 -7.49 -30.00
C ALA A 592 -13.45 -7.65 -28.76
N THR A 593 -13.60 -6.60 -27.94
CA THR A 593 -14.48 -6.59 -26.76
C THR A 593 -15.96 -6.63 -27.16
N SER A 594 -16.35 -5.94 -28.25
CA SER A 594 -17.69 -6.03 -28.84
C SER A 594 -18.03 -7.47 -29.23
N HIS A 595 -17.11 -8.14 -29.94
CA HIS A 595 -17.27 -9.54 -30.36
C HIS A 595 -17.30 -10.52 -29.18
N TYR A 596 -16.45 -10.32 -28.18
CA TYR A 596 -16.45 -11.09 -26.94
C TYR A 596 -17.81 -11.04 -26.22
N TYR A 597 -18.35 -9.84 -25.98
CA TYR A 597 -19.66 -9.71 -25.31
C TYR A 597 -20.84 -10.16 -26.19
N LEU A 598 -20.75 -9.98 -27.51
CA LEU A 598 -21.72 -10.55 -28.46
C LEU A 598 -21.76 -12.09 -28.36
N SER A 599 -20.61 -12.75 -28.14
CA SER A 599 -20.57 -14.20 -27.90
C SER A 599 -21.32 -14.61 -26.64
N ILE A 600 -21.21 -13.83 -25.56
CA ILE A 600 -21.90 -14.07 -24.27
C ILE A 600 -23.41 -13.90 -24.45
N ALA A 601 -23.83 -12.88 -25.19
CA ALA A 601 -25.25 -12.66 -25.50
C ALA A 601 -25.85 -13.81 -26.34
N TRP A 602 -25.18 -14.24 -27.41
CA TRP A 602 -25.61 -15.39 -28.20
C TRP A 602 -25.60 -16.71 -27.40
N TYR A 603 -24.61 -16.92 -26.52
CA TYR A 603 -24.55 -18.06 -25.62
C TYR A 603 -25.77 -18.13 -24.70
N TYR A 604 -26.18 -17.01 -24.09
CA TYR A 604 -27.40 -16.95 -23.28
C TYR A 604 -28.70 -17.05 -24.10
N GLY A 605 -28.68 -16.66 -25.38
CA GLY A 605 -29.77 -16.91 -26.33
C GLY A 605 -29.89 -18.37 -26.78
N GLY A 606 -28.84 -19.19 -26.59
CA GLY A 606 -28.76 -20.56 -27.08
C GLY A 606 -28.26 -20.69 -28.53
N GLU A 607 -27.88 -19.58 -29.16
CA GLU A 607 -27.42 -19.50 -30.55
C GLU A 607 -25.94 -19.89 -30.67
N LEU A 608 -25.59 -21.11 -30.24
CA LEU A 608 -24.19 -21.53 -30.00
C LEU A 608 -23.26 -21.35 -31.21
N LYS A 609 -23.77 -21.51 -32.44
CA LYS A 609 -23.00 -21.27 -33.68
C LYS A 609 -22.58 -19.81 -33.83
N LYS A 610 -23.49 -18.86 -33.53
CA LYS A 610 -23.18 -17.43 -33.54
C LYS A 610 -22.26 -17.05 -32.39
N ALA A 611 -22.47 -17.64 -31.21
CA ALA A 611 -21.58 -17.47 -30.06
C ALA A 611 -20.13 -17.90 -30.39
N GLN A 612 -19.98 -19.06 -31.04
CA GLN A 612 -18.70 -19.56 -31.52
C GLN A 612 -18.07 -18.62 -32.56
N GLN A 613 -18.82 -18.17 -33.55
CA GLN A 613 -18.32 -17.20 -34.55
C GLN A 613 -17.83 -15.90 -33.90
N SER A 614 -18.62 -15.31 -33.00
CA SER A 614 -18.22 -14.06 -32.33
C SER A 614 -16.98 -14.22 -31.42
N ILE A 615 -16.85 -15.33 -30.68
CA ILE A 615 -15.65 -15.53 -29.85
C ILE A 615 -14.40 -15.88 -30.68
N GLN A 616 -14.56 -16.52 -31.84
CA GLN A 616 -13.47 -16.70 -32.80
C GLN A 616 -12.98 -15.35 -33.33
N GLN A 617 -13.88 -14.45 -33.76
CA GLN A 617 -13.50 -13.11 -34.21
C GLN A 617 -12.78 -12.30 -33.11
N ALA A 618 -13.21 -12.40 -31.84
CA ALA A 618 -12.51 -11.77 -30.72
C ALA A 618 -11.07 -12.31 -30.54
N LEU A 619 -10.85 -13.61 -30.75
CA LEU A 619 -9.53 -14.25 -30.69
C LEU A 619 -8.66 -13.97 -31.93
N GLU A 620 -9.27 -13.85 -33.11
CA GLU A 620 -8.56 -13.42 -34.33
C GLU A 620 -8.02 -11.99 -34.19
N LEU A 621 -8.77 -11.10 -33.51
CA LEU A 621 -8.36 -9.73 -33.23
C LEU A 621 -7.37 -9.61 -32.05
N ARG A 622 -7.46 -10.47 -31.02
CA ARG A 622 -6.55 -10.48 -29.85
C ARG A 622 -6.33 -11.91 -29.30
N PRO A 623 -5.42 -12.72 -29.87
CA PRO A 623 -5.31 -14.14 -29.55
C PRO A 623 -4.88 -14.42 -28.10
N GLU A 624 -3.89 -13.69 -27.58
CA GLU A 624 -3.33 -13.92 -26.24
C GLU A 624 -4.21 -13.37 -25.09
N THR A 625 -5.53 -13.34 -25.26
CA THR A 625 -6.49 -12.86 -24.25
C THR A 625 -7.11 -14.02 -23.48
N ALA A 626 -6.70 -14.24 -22.23
CA ALA A 626 -7.12 -15.38 -21.41
C ALA A 626 -8.65 -15.50 -21.27
N ALA A 627 -9.34 -14.38 -21.01
CA ALA A 627 -10.79 -14.34 -20.89
C ALA A 627 -11.52 -14.77 -22.18
N TYR A 628 -10.96 -14.50 -23.36
CA TYR A 628 -11.56 -14.90 -24.64
C TYR A 628 -11.38 -16.40 -24.87
N HIS A 629 -10.21 -16.95 -24.53
CA HIS A 629 -9.98 -18.39 -24.49
C HIS A 629 -10.97 -19.09 -23.53
N TYR A 630 -11.12 -18.59 -22.30
CA TYR A 630 -12.07 -19.13 -21.34
C TYR A 630 -13.52 -19.13 -21.87
N GLN A 631 -13.98 -18.01 -22.41
CA GLN A 631 -15.33 -17.91 -22.98
C GLN A 631 -15.54 -18.82 -24.20
N TYR A 632 -14.51 -19.07 -25.03
CA TYR A 632 -14.62 -20.05 -26.11
C TYR A 632 -14.73 -21.47 -25.54
N GLY A 633 -13.98 -21.78 -24.48
CA GLY A 633 -14.15 -23.03 -23.72
C GLY A 633 -15.59 -23.25 -23.21
N VAL A 634 -16.21 -22.19 -22.64
CA VAL A 634 -17.61 -22.22 -22.18
C VAL A 634 -18.60 -22.48 -23.32
N VAL A 635 -18.40 -21.84 -24.48
CA VAL A 635 -19.24 -22.06 -25.68
C VAL A 635 -19.08 -23.50 -26.21
N LEU A 636 -17.85 -24.00 -26.31
CA LEU A 636 -17.53 -25.34 -26.80
C LEU A 636 -18.06 -26.44 -25.87
N GLN A 637 -17.92 -26.27 -24.55
CA GLN A 637 -18.45 -27.21 -23.55
C GLN A 637 -19.98 -27.31 -23.64
N ARG A 638 -20.67 -26.19 -23.91
CA ARG A 638 -22.14 -26.18 -24.11
C ARG A 638 -22.56 -26.76 -25.47
N ALA A 639 -21.68 -26.75 -26.46
CA ALA A 639 -21.83 -27.49 -27.71
C ALA A 639 -21.39 -28.97 -27.61
N ASP A 640 -21.06 -29.45 -26.39
CA ASP A 640 -20.51 -30.77 -26.03
C ASP A 640 -19.17 -31.14 -26.71
N ASP A 641 -18.48 -30.18 -27.32
CA ASP A 641 -17.09 -30.34 -27.78
C ASP A 641 -16.11 -30.14 -26.62
N ARG A 642 -16.20 -31.03 -25.63
CA ARG A 642 -15.36 -31.01 -24.43
C ARG A 642 -13.87 -31.08 -24.75
N LYS A 643 -13.51 -31.78 -25.83
CA LYS A 643 -12.11 -31.93 -26.27
C LYS A 643 -11.51 -30.59 -26.68
N LYS A 644 -12.20 -29.78 -27.50
CA LYS A 644 -11.74 -28.42 -27.81
C LYS A 644 -11.89 -27.49 -26.60
N ALA A 645 -12.96 -27.62 -25.81
CA ALA A 645 -13.16 -26.81 -24.60
C ALA A 645 -11.96 -26.92 -23.63
N ALA A 646 -11.46 -28.14 -23.39
CA ALA A 646 -10.30 -28.38 -22.55
C ALA A 646 -9.00 -27.75 -23.07
N VAL A 647 -8.81 -27.64 -24.39
CA VAL A 647 -7.67 -26.91 -24.99
C VAL A 647 -7.77 -25.42 -24.69
N HIS A 648 -8.95 -24.82 -24.89
CA HIS A 648 -9.15 -23.40 -24.64
C HIS A 648 -9.11 -23.03 -23.15
N TYR A 649 -9.61 -23.88 -22.24
CA TYR A 649 -9.45 -23.68 -20.79
C TYR A 649 -8.00 -23.78 -20.32
N ARG A 650 -7.20 -24.72 -20.86
CA ARG A 650 -5.75 -24.78 -20.56
C ARG A 650 -5.02 -23.53 -21.02
N LYS A 651 -5.22 -23.09 -22.26
CA LYS A 651 -4.61 -21.84 -22.77
C LYS A 651 -5.05 -20.59 -21.99
N ALA A 652 -6.27 -20.54 -21.46
CA ALA A 652 -6.68 -19.48 -20.53
C ALA A 652 -5.89 -19.52 -19.21
N LEU A 653 -5.68 -20.71 -18.63
CA LEU A 653 -4.88 -20.89 -17.41
C LEU A 653 -3.37 -20.68 -17.65
N GLU A 654 -2.84 -21.02 -18.82
CA GLU A 654 -1.45 -20.73 -19.23
C GLU A 654 -1.19 -19.21 -19.29
N LEU A 655 -2.18 -18.44 -19.73
CA LEU A 655 -2.12 -16.97 -19.81
C LEU A 655 -2.34 -16.29 -18.44
N GLU A 656 -3.13 -16.88 -17.54
CA GLU A 656 -3.32 -16.40 -16.17
C GLU A 656 -3.18 -17.54 -15.13
N PRO A 657 -1.96 -18.00 -14.78
CA PRO A 657 -1.76 -19.18 -13.93
C PRO A 657 -2.34 -19.08 -12.51
N GLY A 658 -2.53 -17.87 -11.99
CA GLY A 658 -3.18 -17.60 -10.70
C GLY A 658 -4.72 -17.63 -10.75
N ASN A 659 -5.35 -17.73 -11.93
CA ASN A 659 -6.80 -17.61 -12.05
C ASN A 659 -7.53 -18.89 -11.65
N MET A 660 -7.99 -18.91 -10.40
CA MET A 660 -8.74 -20.02 -9.79
C MET A 660 -10.06 -20.36 -10.51
N THR A 661 -10.59 -19.49 -11.38
CA THR A 661 -11.76 -19.81 -12.22
C THR A 661 -11.35 -20.70 -13.38
N TYR A 662 -10.26 -20.35 -14.07
CA TYR A 662 -9.75 -21.12 -15.20
C TYR A 662 -9.22 -22.48 -14.74
N LYS A 663 -8.54 -22.52 -13.57
CA LYS A 663 -8.12 -23.78 -12.94
C LYS A 663 -9.32 -24.71 -12.70
N LYS A 664 -10.39 -24.24 -12.05
CA LYS A 664 -11.60 -25.04 -11.83
C LYS A 664 -12.24 -25.54 -13.14
N ALA A 665 -12.20 -24.75 -14.22
CA ALA A 665 -12.71 -25.18 -15.52
C ALA A 665 -11.84 -26.26 -16.18
N VAL A 666 -10.51 -26.20 -16.02
CA VAL A 666 -9.58 -27.27 -16.42
C VAL A 666 -9.78 -28.53 -15.57
N ASP A 667 -10.03 -28.39 -14.27
CA ASP A 667 -10.27 -29.51 -13.35
C ASP A 667 -11.64 -30.20 -13.63
N GLN A 668 -12.65 -29.47 -14.08
CA GLN A 668 -14.03 -29.96 -14.32
C GLN A 668 -14.31 -30.47 -15.74
N ILE A 669 -13.38 -30.32 -16.68
CA ILE A 669 -13.53 -30.75 -18.09
C ILE A 669 -12.79 -32.06 -18.41
N GLN A 670 -12.10 -32.62 -17.42
CA GLN A 670 -11.40 -33.92 -17.47
C GLN A 670 -12.38 -35.09 -17.34
#